data_AF-A0A077RC90-F1
#
_entry.id   AF-A0A077RC90-F1
#
_cell.length_a   1.000
_cell.length_b   1.000
_cell.length_c   1.000
_cell.angle_alpha   90.00
_cell.angle_beta   90.00
_cell.angle_gamma   90.00
#
_symmetry.space_group_name_H-M   'P 1'
#
loop_
_entity.id
_entity.type
_entity.pdbx_description
1 polymer ?
#
loop_
_entity_poly.entity_id
_entity_poly.type
_entity_poly.pdbx_seq_one_letter_code
_entity_poly.pdbx_strand_id
1 'polypeptide(L)'
;MERIQLGVAAMDRKARSKPMQNILNRLISTKEFDVTIFGEKVILDEPVQDWPIVDVLISFFSTGFPLQKAISYADLRKPVLVNDLRLQQVLWDRRAVLQILDSVGVPTPHRLEVDRDGGPNLQDIILDDLKNRIGADLTKDREPKQCNLVDYDHLSIGSQKISKPFVEKPVSGEDHNIHIYFPKHKGGGGRRLFRKVGNKSSEFDPNLVEPRTDGSYIYEQFMDVDNAEDIKVYTIGPHFVHAETRKSPVVDGVVKRNPDGKEIRYITKLSDEEIKMATSISKAFKQNICGFDLLRVGGKSYVIDVNGWSFVKGNDFYYDKCAEILSRFCKNNVVRRPIGDSASGLGTCSPRERERSAWNLKASVTVFRHGDRTPKQKLKRSFKPCQTWAAPLIALLQGHREEIILRTQLELVSTAASEALALPGANVEDLELIIQLINRKKDMPGTKVQIKPSFDKMSGDLAKMQLIIKWGGEFSHAARHQAKDFGNNMRKDMIIMNADALSNCTVYTSSERRVTASAEIFAAAFLDESSGDKEMIIRKDLLDDSNAAKDVMDVVKKKLKASLRPDSPEADSVPDDWPEDLAPPAKLALEIAALLGKLREVMRQNYKTLGKAIDRVQSRWCTHETPQLFRERWEKLFNDFEEDPHDPSRSSELYDMLSHDGLHNRQFIETVFADPTVMDEDLDHRLMHLHELYRKALALFSFICPREYGITPQEKEEIGFLTSMPLLQNIVQDLKGSKENATA
;
A
#
# COMPACT_ATOMS: atom_id res chain seq x y z
N MET A 1 4.92 -10.71 -40.54
CA MET A 1 3.49 -10.41 -40.32
C MET A 1 3.45 -9.12 -39.51
N GLU A 2 2.69 -8.11 -39.93
CA GLU A 2 2.63 -6.82 -39.24
C GLU A 2 2.00 -7.00 -37.84
N ARG A 3 2.58 -6.36 -36.81
CA ARG A 3 2.08 -6.43 -35.43
C ARG A 3 0.85 -5.54 -35.26
N ILE A 4 -0.11 -5.98 -34.44
CA ILE A 4 -1.29 -5.21 -34.08
C ILE A 4 -0.89 -4.11 -33.09
N GLN A 5 -1.18 -2.85 -33.41
CA GLN A 5 -0.96 -1.71 -32.53
C GLN A 5 -2.10 -1.64 -31.50
N LEU A 6 -1.79 -1.95 -30.23
CA LEU A 6 -2.75 -1.94 -29.12
C LEU A 6 -2.50 -0.74 -28.21
N GLY A 7 -3.43 0.21 -28.20
CA GLY A 7 -3.42 1.36 -27.30
C GLY A 7 -4.12 1.10 -25.98
N VAL A 8 -3.57 1.64 -24.89
CA VAL A 8 -4.21 1.68 -23.57
C VAL A 8 -4.35 3.13 -23.14
N ALA A 9 -5.58 3.65 -23.16
CA ALA A 9 -5.89 5.01 -22.71
C ALA A 9 -6.75 4.97 -21.44
N ALA A 10 -6.08 5.04 -20.29
CA ALA A 10 -6.67 5.13 -18.96
C ALA A 10 -5.68 5.85 -18.03
N MET A 11 -6.14 6.33 -16.87
CA MET A 11 -5.24 6.93 -15.87
C MET A 11 -4.10 5.96 -15.49
N ASP A 12 -2.90 6.46 -15.24
CA ASP A 12 -1.67 5.67 -15.05
C ASP A 12 -1.84 4.65 -13.92
N ARG A 13 -2.52 5.04 -12.84
CA ARG A 13 -2.87 4.15 -11.72
C ARG A 13 -3.59 2.87 -12.18
N LYS A 14 -4.35 2.93 -13.28
CA LYS A 14 -5.10 1.81 -13.86
C LYS A 14 -4.32 1.14 -14.99
N ALA A 15 -3.78 1.93 -15.92
CA ALA A 15 -3.03 1.45 -17.08
C ALA A 15 -1.74 0.71 -16.69
N ARG A 16 -1.10 1.08 -15.58
CA ARG A 16 0.11 0.46 -15.03
C ARG A 16 -0.16 -0.37 -13.77
N SER A 17 -1.42 -0.77 -13.55
CA SER A 17 -1.76 -1.63 -12.43
C SER A 17 -1.19 -3.05 -12.60
N LYS A 18 -0.88 -3.75 -11.50
CA LYS A 18 -0.37 -5.14 -11.55
C LYS A 18 -1.23 -6.07 -12.45
N PRO A 19 -2.59 -6.06 -12.39
CA PRO A 19 -3.40 -6.87 -13.29
C PRO A 19 -3.20 -6.50 -14.77
N MET A 20 -3.20 -5.20 -15.09
CA MET A 20 -2.99 -4.72 -16.46
C MET A 20 -1.62 -5.15 -16.99
N GLN A 21 -0.56 -4.91 -16.22
CA GLN A 21 0.79 -5.33 -16.58
C GLN A 21 0.89 -6.84 -16.87
N ASN A 22 0.23 -7.67 -16.06
CA ASN A 22 0.23 -9.13 -16.26
C ASN A 22 -0.46 -9.55 -17.57
N ILE A 23 -1.53 -8.86 -17.96
CA ILE A 23 -2.26 -9.14 -19.21
C ILE A 23 -1.47 -8.62 -20.42
N LEU A 24 -0.99 -7.37 -20.37
CA LEU A 24 -0.24 -6.76 -21.47
C LEU A 24 1.07 -7.50 -21.76
N ASN A 25 1.83 -7.90 -20.74
CA ASN A 25 3.07 -8.67 -20.94
C ASN A 25 2.82 -10.03 -21.63
N ARG A 26 1.69 -10.69 -21.35
CA ARG A 26 1.28 -11.93 -22.04
C ARG A 26 0.92 -11.68 -23.49
N LEU A 27 0.33 -10.53 -23.82
CA LEU A 27 0.09 -10.13 -25.21
C LEU A 27 1.41 -9.82 -25.93
N ILE A 28 2.30 -9.06 -25.30
CA ILE A 28 3.63 -8.71 -25.86
C ILE A 28 4.46 -9.97 -26.13
N SER A 29 4.41 -10.97 -25.24
CA SER A 29 5.19 -12.21 -25.38
C SER A 29 4.81 -13.05 -26.60
N THR A 30 3.60 -12.88 -27.14
CA THR A 30 3.19 -13.52 -28.41
C THR A 30 3.96 -12.98 -29.63
N LYS A 31 4.60 -11.81 -29.51
CA LYS A 31 5.27 -11.06 -30.59
C LYS A 31 4.34 -10.59 -31.71
N GLU A 32 3.03 -10.70 -31.51
CA GLU A 32 1.99 -10.27 -32.47
C GLU A 32 1.46 -8.86 -32.17
N PHE A 33 1.73 -8.33 -30.98
CA PHE A 33 1.24 -7.04 -30.52
C PHE A 33 2.39 -6.05 -30.28
N ASP A 34 2.10 -4.78 -30.53
CA ASP A 34 2.90 -3.64 -30.14
C ASP A 34 2.03 -2.77 -29.24
N VAL A 35 2.37 -2.66 -27.95
CA VAL A 35 1.51 -2.08 -26.93
C VAL A 35 1.98 -0.66 -26.60
N THR A 36 1.07 0.30 -26.68
CA THR A 36 1.34 1.70 -26.33
C THR A 36 0.41 2.15 -25.21
N ILE A 37 0.96 2.52 -24.05
CA ILE A 37 0.21 3.18 -22.98
C ILE A 37 0.19 4.68 -23.26
N PHE A 38 -1.00 5.29 -23.30
CA PHE A 38 -1.13 6.74 -23.43
C PHE A 38 -0.89 7.31 -22.04
N GLY A 39 0.25 7.96 -21.81
CA GLY A 39 0.56 8.53 -20.49
C GLY A 39 -0.43 9.63 -20.09
N GLU A 40 -0.62 9.85 -18.80
CA GLU A 40 -1.56 10.85 -18.28
C GLU A 40 -1.35 12.25 -18.88
N LYS A 41 -0.10 12.68 -19.09
CA LYS A 41 0.20 13.96 -19.75
C LYS A 41 -0.42 14.05 -21.16
N VAL A 42 -0.31 12.98 -21.95
CA VAL A 42 -0.92 12.91 -23.29
C VAL A 42 -2.44 12.95 -23.17
N ILE A 43 -3.00 12.16 -22.25
CA ILE A 43 -4.45 12.06 -22.06
C ILE A 43 -5.06 13.41 -21.61
N LEU A 44 -4.41 14.10 -20.67
CA LEU A 44 -4.94 15.30 -20.04
C LEU A 44 -4.62 16.55 -20.85
N ASP A 45 -3.36 16.72 -21.27
CA ASP A 45 -2.86 18.00 -21.76
C ASP A 45 -2.87 18.09 -23.29
N GLU A 46 -2.51 17.00 -23.98
CA GLU A 46 -2.36 17.01 -25.44
C GLU A 46 -3.71 16.88 -26.17
N PRO A 47 -3.89 17.51 -27.35
CA PRO A 47 -5.10 17.35 -28.15
C PRO A 47 -5.17 15.94 -28.77
N VAL A 48 -6.38 15.45 -29.04
CA VAL A 48 -6.62 14.05 -29.48
C VAL A 48 -5.99 13.71 -30.83
N GLN A 49 -5.67 14.73 -31.63
CA GLN A 49 -4.97 14.60 -32.90
C GLN A 49 -3.53 14.10 -32.69
N ASP A 50 -2.90 14.46 -31.58
CA ASP A 50 -1.50 14.15 -31.29
C ASP A 50 -1.34 12.84 -30.50
N TRP A 51 -2.45 12.24 -30.07
CA TRP A 51 -2.44 10.94 -29.40
C TRP A 51 -1.93 9.84 -30.33
N PRO A 52 -1.27 8.79 -29.79
CA PRO A 52 -0.74 7.70 -30.58
C PRO A 52 -1.81 7.03 -31.45
N ILE A 53 -1.46 6.66 -32.68
CA ILE A 53 -2.37 5.98 -33.61
C ILE A 53 -2.29 4.47 -33.37
N VAL A 54 -3.45 3.84 -33.11
CA VAL A 54 -3.53 2.40 -32.79
C VAL A 54 -4.63 1.71 -33.60
N ASP A 55 -4.47 0.40 -33.81
CA ASP A 55 -5.48 -0.44 -34.49
C ASP A 55 -6.60 -0.82 -33.51
N VAL A 56 -6.26 -1.05 -32.24
CA VAL A 56 -7.18 -1.45 -31.16
C VAL A 56 -6.97 -0.53 -29.95
N LEU A 57 -8.06 -0.09 -29.32
CA LEU A 57 -8.03 0.74 -28.12
C LEU A 57 -8.70 0.03 -26.93
N ILE A 58 -7.92 -0.13 -25.86
CA ILE A 58 -8.43 -0.37 -24.51
C ILE A 58 -8.55 0.99 -23.83
N SER A 59 -9.76 1.41 -23.52
CA SER A 59 -9.98 2.64 -22.77
C SER A 59 -11.20 2.51 -21.88
N PHE A 60 -11.08 3.04 -20.66
CA PHE A 60 -12.13 2.97 -19.66
C PHE A 60 -12.04 4.11 -18.66
N PHE A 61 -13.20 4.57 -18.21
CA PHE A 61 -13.33 5.64 -17.24
C PHE A 61 -12.83 5.22 -15.86
N SER A 62 -12.22 6.20 -15.19
CA SER A 62 -12.04 6.23 -13.75
C SER A 62 -11.99 7.70 -13.32
N THR A 63 -12.15 7.99 -12.04
CA THR A 63 -12.06 9.36 -11.50
C THR A 63 -10.83 10.10 -12.06
N GLY A 64 -11.06 11.28 -12.67
CA GLY A 64 -10.03 12.11 -13.32
C GLY A 64 -9.79 11.83 -14.81
N PHE A 65 -10.37 10.77 -15.39
CA PHE A 65 -10.19 10.43 -16.81
C PHE A 65 -11.11 11.25 -17.73
N PRO A 66 -10.58 11.94 -18.77
CA PRO A 66 -11.38 12.75 -19.68
C PRO A 66 -12.08 11.89 -20.75
N LEU A 67 -13.18 11.23 -20.36
CA LEU A 67 -13.91 10.31 -21.25
C LEU A 67 -14.33 10.95 -22.58
N GLN A 68 -14.74 12.23 -22.58
CA GLN A 68 -15.11 12.94 -23.82
C GLN A 68 -13.94 13.11 -24.79
N LYS A 69 -12.70 13.30 -24.31
CA LYS A 69 -11.51 13.31 -25.17
C LYS A 69 -11.28 11.93 -25.77
N ALA A 70 -11.42 10.87 -24.97
CA ALA A 70 -11.29 9.50 -25.48
C ALA A 70 -12.34 9.16 -26.55
N ILE A 71 -13.59 9.61 -26.37
CA ILE A 71 -14.65 9.48 -27.39
C ILE A 71 -14.27 10.25 -28.66
N SER A 72 -13.81 11.50 -28.52
CA SER A 72 -13.37 12.32 -29.66
C SER A 72 -12.20 11.69 -30.43
N TYR A 73 -11.26 11.08 -29.71
CA TYR A 73 -10.17 10.30 -30.30
C TYR A 73 -10.70 9.08 -31.07
N ALA A 74 -11.65 8.34 -30.49
CA ALA A 74 -12.25 7.17 -31.13
C ALA A 74 -13.03 7.55 -32.38
N ASP A 75 -13.76 8.66 -32.37
CA ASP A 75 -14.48 9.18 -33.54
C ASP A 75 -13.49 9.59 -34.66
N LEU A 76 -12.37 10.23 -34.29
CA LEU A 76 -11.32 10.67 -35.23
C LEU A 76 -10.55 9.50 -35.86
N ARG A 77 -10.05 8.58 -35.03
CA ARG A 77 -9.10 7.53 -35.45
C ARG A 77 -9.77 6.20 -35.78
N LYS A 78 -11.00 5.98 -35.30
CA LYS A 78 -11.82 4.77 -35.52
C LYS A 78 -11.08 3.45 -35.21
N PRO A 79 -10.41 3.32 -34.05
CA PRO A 79 -9.81 2.05 -33.64
C PRO A 79 -10.90 1.03 -33.28
N VAL A 80 -10.55 -0.25 -33.26
CA VAL A 80 -11.41 -1.28 -32.65
C VAL A 80 -11.46 -1.03 -31.15
N LEU A 81 -12.66 -0.77 -30.61
CA LEU A 81 -12.84 -0.56 -29.18
C LEU A 81 -13.04 -1.90 -28.46
N VAL A 82 -12.23 -2.16 -27.42
CA VAL A 82 -12.43 -3.35 -26.57
C VAL A 82 -13.69 -3.19 -25.73
N ASN A 83 -13.91 -2.02 -25.16
CA ASN A 83 -15.15 -1.63 -24.50
C ASN A 83 -15.67 -0.35 -25.16
N ASP A 84 -16.98 -0.26 -25.36
CA ASP A 84 -17.61 0.95 -25.89
C ASP A 84 -17.38 2.12 -24.92
N LEU A 85 -16.94 3.27 -25.44
CA LEU A 85 -16.63 4.46 -24.64
C LEU A 85 -17.87 5.27 -24.29
N ARG A 86 -18.85 5.36 -25.19
CA ARG A 86 -20.05 6.18 -24.97
C ARG A 86 -20.92 5.55 -23.89
N LEU A 87 -21.08 4.23 -23.92
CA LEU A 87 -21.87 3.47 -22.95
C LEU A 87 -21.25 3.40 -21.56
N GLN A 88 -20.01 3.86 -21.36
CA GLN A 88 -19.47 4.02 -20.01
C GLN A 88 -20.17 5.15 -19.25
N GLN A 89 -20.74 6.15 -19.94
CA GLN A 89 -21.51 7.23 -19.31
C GLN A 89 -22.77 6.71 -18.60
N VAL A 90 -23.34 5.61 -19.09
CA VAL A 90 -24.50 4.94 -18.45
C VAL A 90 -24.16 4.48 -17.03
N LEU A 91 -22.91 4.05 -16.80
CA LEU A 91 -22.48 3.52 -15.51
C LEU A 91 -22.40 4.61 -14.42
N TRP A 92 -22.44 5.89 -14.79
CA TRP A 92 -22.49 7.00 -13.84
C TRP A 92 -23.86 7.17 -13.19
N ASP A 93 -24.92 6.60 -13.78
CA ASP A 93 -26.27 6.68 -13.24
C ASP A 93 -26.86 5.29 -13.00
N ARG A 94 -27.08 4.95 -11.72
CA ARG A 94 -27.63 3.65 -11.30
C ARG A 94 -29.01 3.39 -11.89
N ARG A 95 -29.83 4.43 -12.11
CA ARG A 95 -31.16 4.29 -12.71
C ARG A 95 -31.05 3.83 -14.15
N ALA A 96 -30.07 4.37 -14.89
CA ALA A 96 -29.80 3.96 -16.26
C ALA A 96 -29.30 2.50 -16.32
N VAL A 97 -28.35 2.15 -15.44
CA VAL A 97 -27.88 0.76 -15.28
C VAL A 97 -29.04 -0.20 -15.02
N LEU A 98 -29.88 0.11 -14.04
CA LEU A 98 -30.98 -0.73 -13.62
C LEU A 98 -32.04 -0.90 -14.71
N GLN A 99 -32.37 0.17 -15.44
CA GLN A 99 -33.32 0.11 -16.54
C GLN A 99 -32.80 -0.74 -17.72
N ILE A 100 -31.49 -0.72 -17.99
CA ILE A 100 -30.89 -1.62 -18.96
C ILE A 100 -31.01 -3.07 -18.50
N LEU A 101 -30.72 -3.36 -17.22
CA LEU A 101 -30.84 -4.71 -16.65
C LEU A 101 -32.27 -5.25 -16.77
N ASP A 102 -33.28 -4.43 -16.46
CA ASP A 102 -34.69 -4.80 -16.64
C ASP A 102 -35.02 -5.14 -18.10
N SER A 103 -34.53 -4.30 -19.04
CA SER A 103 -34.80 -4.46 -20.48
C SER A 103 -34.20 -5.75 -21.05
N VAL A 104 -33.13 -6.27 -20.45
CA VAL A 104 -32.50 -7.54 -20.84
C VAL A 104 -32.87 -8.71 -19.93
N GLY A 105 -33.85 -8.53 -19.03
CA GLY A 105 -34.37 -9.58 -18.16
C GLY A 105 -33.39 -10.08 -17.10
N VAL A 106 -32.43 -9.25 -16.66
CA VAL A 106 -31.51 -9.58 -15.58
C VAL A 106 -32.16 -9.22 -14.24
N PRO A 107 -32.34 -10.18 -13.31
CA PRO A 107 -32.99 -9.90 -12.03
C PRO A 107 -32.18 -8.93 -11.15
N THR A 108 -32.86 -7.94 -10.59
CA THR A 108 -32.34 -7.04 -9.54
C THR A 108 -33.28 -7.08 -8.34
N PRO A 109 -32.86 -6.65 -7.15
CA PRO A 109 -33.78 -6.47 -6.03
C PRO A 109 -34.96 -5.57 -6.39
N HIS A 110 -36.12 -5.80 -5.75
CA HIS A 110 -37.26 -4.89 -5.86
C HIS A 110 -36.83 -3.49 -5.38
N ARG A 111 -37.17 -2.46 -6.14
CA ARG A 111 -36.68 -1.10 -5.90
C ARG A 111 -37.70 -0.03 -6.22
N LEU A 112 -37.57 1.10 -5.54
CA LEU A 112 -38.28 2.35 -5.75
C LEU A 112 -37.26 3.47 -5.97
N GLU A 113 -37.59 4.42 -6.83
CA GLU A 113 -36.68 5.49 -7.25
C GLU A 113 -37.31 6.85 -6.89
N VAL A 114 -36.50 7.73 -6.29
CA VAL A 114 -36.87 9.11 -5.97
C VAL A 114 -36.01 10.05 -6.80
N ASP A 115 -36.61 10.58 -7.85
CA ASP A 115 -35.97 11.48 -8.82
C ASP A 115 -36.25 12.94 -8.44
N ARG A 116 -35.22 13.66 -8.00
CA ARG A 116 -35.28 15.10 -7.69
C ARG A 116 -34.51 15.96 -8.72
N ASP A 117 -33.77 15.31 -9.60
CA ASP A 117 -32.84 15.88 -10.60
C ASP A 117 -33.29 15.67 -12.05
N GLY A 118 -34.49 15.11 -12.27
CA GLY A 118 -35.07 14.91 -13.61
C GLY A 118 -34.72 13.60 -14.31
N GLY A 119 -33.87 12.75 -13.73
CA GLY A 119 -33.50 11.45 -14.30
C GLY A 119 -32.10 11.41 -14.92
N PRO A 120 -31.72 10.29 -15.57
CA PRO A 120 -30.42 10.15 -16.20
C PRO A 120 -30.19 11.14 -17.36
N ASN A 121 -29.12 11.92 -17.27
CA ASN A 121 -28.71 12.84 -18.32
C ASN A 121 -27.67 12.18 -19.24
N LEU A 122 -28.12 11.64 -20.38
CA LEU A 122 -27.29 10.94 -21.37
C LEU A 122 -27.43 11.59 -22.75
N GLN A 123 -26.39 11.49 -23.57
CA GLN A 123 -26.41 11.99 -24.95
C GLN A 123 -27.43 11.24 -25.82
N ASP A 124 -28.10 11.92 -26.75
CA ASP A 124 -29.13 11.34 -27.64
C ASP A 124 -28.65 10.08 -28.38
N ILE A 125 -27.40 10.07 -28.83
CA ILE A 125 -26.79 8.90 -29.52
C ILE A 125 -26.79 7.64 -28.64
N ILE A 126 -26.68 7.78 -27.31
CA ILE A 126 -26.73 6.67 -26.38
C ILE A 126 -28.18 6.22 -26.19
N LEU A 127 -29.09 7.17 -26.03
CA LEU A 127 -30.53 6.90 -25.86
C LEU A 127 -31.08 6.16 -27.08
N ASP A 128 -30.73 6.61 -28.28
CA ASP A 128 -31.12 5.97 -29.54
C ASP A 128 -30.52 4.56 -29.69
N ASP A 129 -29.23 4.35 -29.36
CA ASP A 129 -28.64 2.99 -29.39
C ASP A 129 -29.37 2.05 -28.43
N LEU A 130 -29.63 2.48 -27.20
CA LEU A 130 -30.27 1.65 -26.18
C LEU A 130 -31.72 1.33 -26.53
N LYS A 131 -32.47 2.31 -27.03
CA LYS A 131 -33.85 2.12 -27.50
C LYS A 131 -33.92 1.15 -28.68
N ASN A 132 -33.07 1.34 -29.69
CA ASN A 132 -33.10 0.52 -30.90
C ASN A 132 -32.57 -0.90 -30.67
N ARG A 133 -31.55 -1.07 -29.83
CA ARG A 133 -30.85 -2.35 -29.64
C ARG A 133 -31.49 -3.25 -28.60
N ILE A 134 -31.98 -2.67 -27.51
CA ILE A 134 -32.51 -3.43 -26.36
C ILE A 134 -33.87 -2.93 -25.86
N GLY A 135 -34.48 -1.95 -26.53
CA GLY A 135 -35.80 -1.44 -26.14
C GLY A 135 -35.82 -0.59 -24.86
N ALA A 136 -34.65 -0.16 -24.36
CA ALA A 136 -34.56 0.60 -23.12
C ALA A 136 -34.88 2.09 -23.36
N ASP A 137 -36.04 2.55 -22.88
CA ASP A 137 -36.48 3.95 -23.04
C ASP A 137 -36.15 4.82 -21.80
N LEU A 138 -34.95 5.39 -21.81
CA LEU A 138 -34.41 6.23 -20.72
C LEU A 138 -34.90 7.69 -20.77
N THR A 139 -35.72 8.07 -21.76
CA THR A 139 -36.10 9.48 -22.03
C THR A 139 -37.31 9.96 -21.26
N LYS A 140 -37.92 9.11 -20.43
CA LYS A 140 -39.13 9.47 -19.70
C LYS A 140 -38.82 10.54 -18.66
N ASP A 141 -39.40 11.72 -18.83
CA ASP A 141 -39.49 12.72 -17.77
C ASP A 141 -40.05 12.06 -16.51
N ARG A 142 -39.23 12.04 -15.46
CA ARG A 142 -39.59 11.39 -14.21
C ARG A 142 -40.11 12.44 -13.25
N GLU A 143 -41.42 12.45 -13.03
CA GLU A 143 -42.02 13.36 -12.06
C GLU A 143 -41.49 13.08 -10.64
N PRO A 144 -41.13 14.11 -9.87
CA PRO A 144 -40.70 13.95 -8.50
C PRO A 144 -41.80 13.31 -7.65
N LYS A 145 -41.54 12.11 -7.15
CA LYS A 145 -42.44 11.43 -6.23
C LYS A 145 -42.19 11.91 -4.80
N GLN A 146 -43.26 12.20 -4.07
CA GLN A 146 -43.17 12.49 -2.64
C GLN A 146 -42.65 11.26 -1.90
N CYS A 147 -41.60 11.45 -1.09
CA CYS A 147 -40.93 10.41 -0.33
C CYS A 147 -41.04 10.75 1.16
N ASN A 148 -41.85 9.99 1.90
CA ASN A 148 -42.08 10.22 3.33
C ASN A 148 -41.99 8.90 4.09
N LEU A 149 -41.35 8.95 5.26
CA LEU A 149 -41.36 7.86 6.21
C LEU A 149 -42.74 7.86 6.92
N VAL A 150 -43.55 6.82 6.70
CA VAL A 150 -44.93 6.73 7.22
C VAL A 150 -44.93 6.34 8.70
N ASP A 151 -44.02 5.45 9.06
CA ASP A 151 -43.71 5.02 10.43
C ASP A 151 -42.25 4.58 10.49
N TYR A 152 -41.77 4.08 11.63
CA TYR A 152 -40.37 3.71 11.81
C TYR A 152 -39.86 2.72 10.74
N ASP A 153 -40.70 1.80 10.26
CA ASP A 153 -40.31 0.67 9.42
C ASP A 153 -40.74 0.84 7.96
N HIS A 154 -41.59 1.80 7.60
CA HIS A 154 -42.21 1.88 6.28
C HIS A 154 -41.97 3.23 5.59
N LEU A 155 -41.28 3.20 4.44
CA LEU A 155 -41.06 4.35 3.56
C LEU A 155 -42.08 4.33 2.41
N SER A 156 -42.76 5.45 2.19
CA SER A 156 -43.71 5.63 1.08
C SER A 156 -43.11 6.54 0.01
N ILE A 157 -43.13 6.08 -1.24
CA ILE A 157 -42.67 6.83 -2.42
C ILE A 157 -43.81 6.86 -3.44
N GLY A 158 -44.48 8.00 -3.54
CA GLY A 158 -45.76 8.10 -4.27
C GLY A 158 -46.80 7.15 -3.67
N SER A 159 -47.38 6.27 -4.50
CA SER A 159 -48.36 5.26 -4.08
C SER A 159 -47.75 3.94 -3.59
N GLN A 160 -46.43 3.77 -3.70
CA GLN A 160 -45.74 2.51 -3.37
C GLN A 160 -45.06 2.61 -2.01
N LYS A 161 -44.88 1.47 -1.34
CA LYS A 161 -44.24 1.37 -0.03
C LYS A 161 -43.12 0.35 -0.03
N ILE A 162 -42.06 0.63 0.72
CA ILE A 162 -40.96 -0.30 0.98
C ILE A 162 -40.70 -0.38 2.50
N SER A 163 -40.50 -1.60 3.00
CA SER A 163 -40.34 -1.87 4.43
C SER A 163 -38.88 -2.12 4.79
N LYS A 164 -38.47 -1.72 6.01
CA LYS A 164 -37.17 -2.06 6.56
C LYS A 164 -37.05 -3.59 6.79
N PRO A 165 -35.89 -4.21 6.53
CA PRO A 165 -34.67 -3.54 6.06
C PRO A 165 -34.71 -3.18 4.57
N PHE A 166 -34.23 -1.99 4.25
CA PHE A 166 -34.03 -1.52 2.87
C PHE A 166 -32.68 -0.83 2.75
N VAL A 167 -32.18 -0.77 1.51
CA VAL A 167 -30.91 -0.12 1.16
C VAL A 167 -31.21 1.14 0.37
N GLU A 168 -30.59 2.25 0.75
CA GLU A 168 -30.62 3.52 0.04
C GLU A 168 -29.29 3.75 -0.68
N LYS A 169 -29.35 3.86 -2.00
CA LYS A 169 -28.20 4.15 -2.87
C LYS A 169 -28.36 5.54 -3.50
N PRO A 170 -27.33 6.40 -3.48
CA PRO A 170 -27.30 7.58 -4.34
C PRO A 170 -27.46 7.18 -5.81
N VAL A 171 -28.17 7.98 -6.61
CA VAL A 171 -28.32 7.68 -8.05
C VAL A 171 -26.98 7.70 -8.80
N SER A 172 -25.99 8.44 -8.31
CA SER A 172 -24.63 8.43 -8.84
C SER A 172 -23.96 7.07 -8.61
N GLY A 173 -23.47 6.47 -9.68
CA GLY A 173 -22.67 5.24 -9.66
C GLY A 173 -21.32 5.40 -8.97
N GLU A 174 -20.78 6.63 -8.97
CA GLU A 174 -19.49 6.98 -8.35
C GLU A 174 -19.60 7.32 -6.86
N ASP A 175 -20.81 7.58 -6.37
CA ASP A 175 -21.07 7.77 -4.94
C ASP A 175 -21.33 6.41 -4.27
N HIS A 176 -20.45 6.08 -3.32
CA HIS A 176 -20.46 4.83 -2.57
C HIS A 176 -21.02 4.98 -1.15
N ASN A 177 -21.60 6.13 -0.80
CA ASN A 177 -22.26 6.37 0.49
C ASN A 177 -23.63 5.71 0.53
N ILE A 178 -23.63 4.38 0.66
CA ILE A 178 -24.83 3.55 0.67
C ILE A 178 -25.29 3.38 2.12
N HIS A 179 -26.58 3.56 2.39
CA HIS A 179 -27.15 3.37 3.72
C HIS A 179 -28.06 2.15 3.76
N ILE A 180 -28.06 1.45 4.89
CA ILE A 180 -28.96 0.33 5.17
C ILE A 180 -29.74 0.70 6.43
N TYR A 181 -31.06 0.61 6.37
CA TYR A 181 -31.93 0.94 7.49
C TYR A 181 -32.50 -0.33 8.08
N PHE A 182 -32.36 -0.54 9.38
CA PHE A 182 -32.83 -1.75 10.05
C PHE A 182 -34.19 -1.55 10.71
N PRO A 183 -35.03 -2.59 10.75
CA PRO A 183 -36.35 -2.47 11.32
C PRO A 183 -36.28 -2.41 12.85
N LYS A 184 -37.29 -1.78 13.47
CA LYS A 184 -37.35 -1.58 14.92
C LYS A 184 -37.22 -2.88 15.71
N HIS A 185 -37.86 -3.95 15.22
CA HIS A 185 -37.83 -5.26 15.89
C HIS A 185 -36.45 -5.93 15.87
N LYS A 186 -35.51 -5.50 15.01
CA LYS A 186 -34.11 -5.95 14.99
C LYS A 186 -33.15 -4.98 15.70
N GLY A 187 -33.68 -4.08 16.55
CA GLY A 187 -32.90 -3.08 17.29
C GLY A 187 -32.84 -1.69 16.66
N GLY A 188 -33.37 -1.53 15.44
CA GLY A 188 -33.41 -0.23 14.77
C GLY A 188 -32.03 0.30 14.33
N GLY A 189 -31.99 1.59 14.01
CA GLY A 189 -30.81 2.25 13.46
C GLY A 189 -30.49 1.82 12.04
N GLY A 190 -29.23 1.95 11.65
CA GLY A 190 -28.79 1.63 10.31
C GLY A 190 -27.28 1.44 10.19
N ARG A 191 -26.82 1.18 8.97
CA ARG A 191 -25.40 1.01 8.65
C ARG A 191 -25.02 1.89 7.46
N ARG A 192 -23.93 2.63 7.62
CA ARG A 192 -23.36 3.50 6.59
C ARG A 192 -22.20 2.78 5.92
N LEU A 193 -22.34 2.45 4.64
CA LEU A 193 -21.28 1.90 3.82
C LEU A 193 -20.52 3.06 3.16
N PHE A 194 -19.22 2.87 3.00
CA PHE A 194 -18.36 3.86 2.36
C PHE A 194 -17.22 3.17 1.61
N ARG A 195 -16.56 3.93 0.74
CA ARG A 195 -15.36 3.45 0.05
C ARG A 195 -14.30 3.07 1.08
N LYS A 196 -13.83 1.82 1.02
CA LYS A 196 -12.93 1.21 2.01
C LYS A 196 -11.80 2.15 2.45
N VAL A 197 -11.70 2.36 3.77
CA VAL A 197 -10.60 3.07 4.44
C VAL A 197 -9.95 2.10 5.42
N GLY A 198 -8.68 1.75 5.16
CA GLY A 198 -7.98 0.73 5.95
C GLY A 198 -8.69 -0.63 5.93
N ASN A 199 -9.12 -1.11 7.10
CA ASN A 199 -9.84 -2.37 7.28
C ASN A 199 -11.36 -2.20 7.44
N LYS A 200 -11.89 -0.99 7.27
CA LYS A 200 -13.32 -0.72 7.37
C LYS A 200 -13.97 -0.46 6.01
N SER A 201 -15.19 -0.95 5.85
CA SER A 201 -16.05 -0.72 4.68
C SER A 201 -17.47 -0.25 5.04
N SER A 202 -17.83 -0.27 6.32
CA SER A 202 -19.09 0.25 6.83
C SER A 202 -19.02 0.46 8.35
N GLU A 203 -19.96 1.24 8.88
CA GLU A 203 -20.14 1.45 10.32
C GLU A 203 -21.62 1.45 10.69
N PHE A 204 -21.95 0.89 11.87
CA PHE A 204 -23.30 0.91 12.41
C PHE A 204 -23.57 2.26 13.10
N ASP A 205 -24.73 2.83 12.85
CA ASP A 205 -25.20 4.09 13.41
C ASP A 205 -26.59 3.85 14.04
N PRO A 206 -26.71 3.86 15.38
CA PRO A 206 -27.99 3.61 16.06
C PRO A 206 -29.02 4.72 15.79
N ASN A 207 -28.57 5.92 15.39
CA ASN A 207 -29.42 7.07 15.13
C ASN A 207 -29.84 7.18 13.66
N LEU A 208 -29.35 6.28 12.79
CA LEU A 208 -29.72 6.26 11.37
C LEU A 208 -31.11 5.66 11.17
N VAL A 209 -32.13 6.51 11.30
CA VAL A 209 -33.55 6.09 11.18
C VAL A 209 -34.19 6.61 9.91
N GLU A 210 -33.93 7.88 9.57
CA GLU A 210 -34.56 8.57 8.44
C GLU A 210 -33.69 8.52 7.17
N PRO A 211 -34.31 8.26 6.00
CA PRO A 211 -33.68 8.42 4.69
C PRO A 211 -33.16 9.83 4.42
N ARG A 212 -32.16 9.94 3.53
CA ARG A 212 -31.68 11.23 3.04
C ARG A 212 -32.70 11.88 2.09
N THR A 213 -32.77 13.20 2.11
CA THR A 213 -33.74 13.99 1.32
C THR A 213 -33.09 15.07 0.44
N ASP A 214 -31.77 15.21 0.52
CA ASP A 214 -30.94 16.24 -0.12
C ASP A 214 -30.49 15.90 -1.56
N GLY A 215 -30.85 14.72 -2.08
CA GLY A 215 -30.49 14.29 -3.43
C GLY A 215 -31.43 13.22 -3.98
N SER A 216 -31.15 12.69 -5.17
CA SER A 216 -31.91 11.58 -5.73
C SER A 216 -31.37 10.23 -5.23
N TYR A 217 -32.26 9.30 -4.89
CA TYR A 217 -31.89 8.01 -4.32
C TYR A 217 -32.71 6.85 -4.87
N ILE A 218 -32.13 5.66 -4.81
CA ILE A 218 -32.76 4.37 -5.10
C ILE A 218 -32.91 3.62 -3.78
N TYR A 219 -34.13 3.21 -3.49
CA TYR A 219 -34.49 2.41 -2.32
C TYR A 219 -34.76 0.99 -2.77
N GLU A 220 -33.87 0.06 -2.45
CA GLU A 220 -33.99 -1.34 -2.83
C GLU A 220 -34.25 -2.22 -1.60
N GLN A 221 -34.96 -3.32 -1.82
CA GLN A 221 -35.20 -4.33 -0.80
C GLN A 221 -33.86 -4.89 -0.32
N PHE A 222 -33.66 -4.93 0.99
CA PHE A 222 -32.49 -5.60 1.55
C PHE A 222 -32.61 -7.11 1.35
N MET A 223 -31.55 -7.70 0.80
CA MET A 223 -31.48 -9.11 0.45
C MET A 223 -30.75 -9.87 1.55
N ASP A 224 -31.45 -10.77 2.25
CA ASP A 224 -30.86 -11.62 3.30
C ASP A 224 -30.10 -12.79 2.65
N VAL A 225 -28.78 -12.66 2.57
CA VAL A 225 -27.90 -13.53 1.77
C VAL A 225 -27.55 -14.82 2.48
N ASP A 226 -27.63 -15.94 1.75
CA ASP A 226 -27.51 -17.29 2.32
C ASP A 226 -26.21 -17.53 3.12
N ASN A 227 -25.10 -16.87 2.74
CA ASN A 227 -23.77 -17.03 3.36
C ASN A 227 -23.12 -15.71 3.86
N ALA A 228 -23.84 -14.59 3.91
CA ALA A 228 -23.25 -13.28 4.23
C ALA A 228 -22.07 -12.86 3.32
N GLU A 229 -22.10 -13.29 2.05
CA GLU A 229 -21.07 -13.05 1.04
C GLU A 229 -21.63 -12.30 -0.18
N ASP A 230 -20.83 -11.40 -0.73
CA ASP A 230 -21.07 -10.80 -2.04
C ASP A 230 -20.29 -11.60 -3.10
N ILE A 231 -20.89 -11.85 -4.26
CA ILE A 231 -20.21 -12.45 -5.42
C ILE A 231 -19.79 -11.35 -6.38
N LYS A 232 -18.50 -11.24 -6.66
CA LYS A 232 -17.95 -10.38 -7.72
C LYS A 232 -17.75 -11.20 -8.97
N VAL A 233 -18.42 -10.81 -10.04
CA VAL A 233 -18.36 -11.47 -11.34
C VAL A 233 -17.58 -10.62 -12.33
N TYR A 234 -16.75 -11.27 -13.14
CA TYR A 234 -15.85 -10.66 -14.11
C TYR A 234 -16.02 -11.35 -15.47
N THR A 235 -16.40 -10.59 -16.48
CA THR A 235 -16.57 -11.07 -17.85
C THR A 235 -15.36 -10.72 -18.70
N ILE A 236 -15.03 -11.58 -19.67
CA ILE A 236 -14.07 -11.31 -20.74
C ILE A 236 -14.74 -11.72 -22.06
N GLY A 237 -15.37 -10.75 -22.69
CA GLY A 237 -16.36 -10.97 -23.72
C GLY A 237 -17.59 -11.73 -23.19
N PRO A 238 -18.50 -12.12 -24.08
CA PRO A 238 -19.74 -12.79 -23.72
C PRO A 238 -19.58 -14.29 -23.41
N HIS A 239 -18.38 -14.84 -23.42
CA HIS A 239 -18.16 -16.31 -23.39
C HIS A 239 -17.32 -16.79 -22.22
N PHE A 240 -16.61 -15.90 -21.53
CA PHE A 240 -15.80 -16.25 -20.38
C PHE A 240 -16.23 -15.42 -19.18
N VAL A 241 -16.39 -16.09 -18.06
CA VAL A 241 -16.75 -15.47 -16.79
C VAL A 241 -15.95 -16.09 -15.65
N HIS A 242 -15.49 -15.24 -14.74
CA HIS A 242 -14.83 -15.62 -13.49
C HIS A 242 -15.59 -14.99 -12.33
N ALA A 243 -15.71 -15.71 -11.21
CA ALA A 243 -16.41 -15.20 -10.04
C ALA A 243 -15.64 -15.48 -8.75
N GLU A 244 -15.71 -14.53 -7.83
CA GLU A 244 -15.08 -14.61 -6.51
C GLU A 244 -16.06 -14.15 -5.43
N THR A 245 -16.15 -14.88 -4.33
CA THR A 245 -16.88 -14.42 -3.14
C THR A 245 -15.96 -13.59 -2.24
N ARG A 246 -16.58 -12.68 -1.51
CA ARG A 246 -15.97 -11.92 -0.42
C ARG A 246 -16.99 -11.71 0.70
N LYS A 247 -16.50 -11.45 1.90
CA LYS A 247 -17.36 -11.05 3.03
C LYS A 247 -18.15 -9.80 2.67
N SER A 248 -19.46 -9.83 2.90
CA SER A 248 -20.33 -8.70 2.64
C SER A 248 -20.02 -7.54 3.61
N PRO A 249 -20.00 -6.28 3.13
CA PRO A 249 -19.79 -5.11 3.99
C PRO A 249 -20.92 -4.89 5.00
N VAL A 250 -22.05 -5.59 4.86
CA VAL A 250 -23.25 -5.40 5.70
C VAL A 250 -23.17 -6.11 7.05
N VAL A 251 -22.21 -7.03 7.23
CA VAL A 251 -22.05 -7.86 8.44
C VAL A 251 -21.58 -7.00 9.63
N ASP A 252 -20.28 -6.72 9.68
CA ASP A 252 -19.64 -5.89 10.72
C ASP A 252 -18.86 -4.71 10.15
N GLY A 253 -18.68 -4.65 8.83
CA GLY A 253 -17.87 -3.64 8.15
C GLY A 253 -16.36 -3.90 8.17
N VAL A 254 -15.91 -5.02 8.74
CA VAL A 254 -14.49 -5.39 8.84
C VAL A 254 -14.05 -6.20 7.62
N VAL A 255 -13.06 -5.68 6.89
CA VAL A 255 -12.45 -6.32 5.73
C VAL A 255 -11.44 -7.37 6.18
N LYS A 256 -11.73 -8.64 5.92
CA LYS A 256 -10.79 -9.74 6.18
C LYS A 256 -9.65 -9.70 5.18
N ARG A 257 -8.41 -9.72 5.68
CA ARG A 257 -7.19 -9.71 4.85
C ARG A 257 -6.32 -10.92 5.13
N ASN A 258 -5.60 -11.37 4.10
CA ASN A 258 -4.56 -12.37 4.22
C ASN A 258 -3.28 -11.74 4.82
N PRO A 259 -2.24 -12.54 5.15
CA PRO A 259 -0.98 -12.03 5.68
C PRO A 259 -0.26 -11.01 4.78
N ASP A 260 -0.51 -11.02 3.46
CA ASP A 260 0.01 -10.03 2.50
C ASP A 260 -0.80 -8.71 2.49
N GLY A 261 -1.79 -8.57 3.38
CA GLY A 261 -2.68 -7.42 3.44
C GLY A 261 -3.71 -7.35 2.30
N LYS A 262 -3.90 -8.42 1.51
CA LYS A 262 -4.93 -8.49 0.46
C LYS A 262 -6.26 -8.96 1.03
N GLU A 263 -7.36 -8.37 0.58
CA GLU A 263 -8.71 -8.86 0.93
C GLU A 263 -8.85 -10.34 0.57
N ILE A 264 -9.34 -11.14 1.51
CA ILE A 264 -9.58 -12.56 1.30
C ILE A 264 -10.75 -12.73 0.33
N ARG A 265 -10.53 -13.57 -0.68
CA ARG A 265 -11.50 -13.92 -1.71
C ARG A 265 -11.43 -15.39 -2.03
N TYR A 266 -12.56 -15.99 -2.37
CA TYR A 266 -12.62 -17.40 -2.75
C TYR A 266 -13.22 -17.52 -4.15
N ILE A 267 -12.61 -18.34 -4.99
CA ILE A 267 -13.17 -18.61 -6.32
C ILE A 267 -14.49 -19.36 -6.13
N THR A 268 -15.54 -18.90 -6.82
CA THR A 268 -16.85 -19.54 -6.80
C THR A 268 -17.30 -19.90 -8.21
N LYS A 269 -18.06 -20.99 -8.33
CA LYS A 269 -18.65 -21.40 -9.62
C LYS A 269 -19.99 -20.70 -9.80
N LEU A 270 -20.24 -20.23 -11.02
CA LEU A 270 -21.53 -19.68 -11.42
C LEU A 270 -22.45 -20.78 -11.95
N SER A 271 -23.76 -20.62 -11.76
CA SER A 271 -24.78 -21.44 -12.41
C SER A 271 -24.95 -21.06 -13.89
N ASP A 272 -25.60 -21.92 -14.68
CA ASP A 272 -25.90 -21.61 -16.09
C ASP A 272 -26.77 -20.36 -16.25
N GLU A 273 -27.66 -20.09 -15.31
CA GLU A 273 -28.47 -18.87 -15.28
C GLU A 273 -27.60 -17.63 -15.03
N GLU A 274 -26.67 -17.70 -14.07
CA GLU A 274 -25.74 -16.60 -13.78
C GLU A 274 -24.76 -16.34 -14.93
N ILE A 275 -24.33 -17.39 -15.65
CA ILE A 275 -23.51 -17.26 -16.86
C ILE A 275 -24.30 -16.56 -17.97
N LYS A 276 -25.58 -16.90 -18.15
CA LYS A 276 -26.48 -16.20 -19.09
C LYS A 276 -26.66 -14.74 -18.69
N MET A 277 -26.86 -14.43 -17.40
CA MET A 277 -26.91 -13.05 -16.91
C MET A 277 -25.62 -12.29 -17.25
N ALA A 278 -24.45 -12.87 -16.94
CA ALA A 278 -23.16 -12.27 -17.25
C ALA A 278 -22.98 -11.98 -18.75
N THR A 279 -23.42 -12.92 -19.60
CA THR A 279 -23.42 -12.78 -21.06
C THR A 279 -24.32 -11.64 -21.52
N SER A 280 -25.54 -11.56 -20.98
CA SER A 280 -26.49 -10.49 -21.29
C SER A 280 -25.96 -9.13 -20.86
N ILE A 281 -25.37 -9.01 -19.67
CA ILE A 281 -24.76 -7.76 -19.17
C ILE A 281 -23.63 -7.30 -20.09
N SER A 282 -22.67 -8.17 -20.39
CA SER A 282 -21.53 -7.81 -21.27
C SER A 282 -22.00 -7.27 -22.62
N LYS A 283 -23.01 -7.91 -23.24
CA LYS A 283 -23.61 -7.46 -24.51
C LYS A 283 -24.43 -6.18 -24.37
N ALA A 284 -25.24 -6.07 -23.32
CA ALA A 284 -26.15 -4.94 -23.10
C ALA A 284 -25.38 -3.63 -22.94
N PHE A 285 -24.32 -3.64 -22.14
CA PHE A 285 -23.48 -2.47 -21.89
C PHE A 285 -22.33 -2.30 -22.91
N LYS A 286 -22.19 -3.22 -23.88
CA LYS A 286 -21.04 -3.33 -24.81
C LYS A 286 -19.69 -3.21 -24.09
N GLN A 287 -19.59 -3.82 -22.91
CA GLN A 287 -18.37 -3.90 -22.12
C GLN A 287 -17.87 -5.34 -22.20
N ASN A 288 -16.87 -5.60 -23.04
CA ASN A 288 -16.29 -6.94 -23.15
C ASN A 288 -15.60 -7.32 -21.84
N ILE A 289 -14.81 -6.43 -21.26
CA ILE A 289 -14.26 -6.61 -19.92
C ILE A 289 -15.15 -5.84 -18.95
N CYS A 290 -15.99 -6.56 -18.21
CA CYS A 290 -16.96 -5.97 -17.30
C CYS A 290 -17.01 -6.69 -15.95
N GLY A 291 -17.01 -5.93 -14.85
CA GLY A 291 -17.26 -6.42 -13.50
C GLY A 291 -18.64 -6.02 -12.99
N PHE A 292 -19.29 -6.90 -12.24
CA PHE A 292 -20.56 -6.62 -11.57
C PHE A 292 -20.69 -7.44 -10.28
N ASP A 293 -21.59 -7.01 -9.39
CA ASP A 293 -21.83 -7.65 -8.10
C ASP A 293 -23.19 -8.36 -8.10
N LEU A 294 -23.21 -9.54 -7.50
CA LEU A 294 -24.35 -10.46 -7.49
C LEU A 294 -24.55 -11.04 -6.08
N LEU A 295 -25.81 -11.19 -5.69
CA LEU A 295 -26.23 -11.83 -4.44
C LEU A 295 -27.03 -13.09 -4.74
N ARG A 296 -26.82 -14.14 -3.93
CA ARG A 296 -27.64 -15.37 -3.93
C ARG A 296 -28.55 -15.37 -2.71
N VAL A 297 -29.86 -15.51 -2.96
CA VAL A 297 -30.89 -15.55 -1.92
C VAL A 297 -31.94 -16.58 -2.29
N GLY A 298 -32.13 -17.59 -1.44
CA GLY A 298 -33.20 -18.57 -1.59
C GLY A 298 -33.16 -19.29 -2.94
N GLY A 299 -31.94 -19.61 -3.43
CA GLY A 299 -31.73 -20.29 -4.71
C GLY A 299 -31.88 -19.41 -5.96
N LYS A 300 -32.09 -18.10 -5.81
CA LYS A 300 -32.12 -17.13 -6.93
C LYS A 300 -30.94 -16.17 -6.84
N SER A 301 -30.57 -15.59 -7.98
CA SER A 301 -29.47 -14.65 -8.09
C SER A 301 -29.93 -13.28 -8.57
N TYR A 302 -29.43 -12.22 -7.92
CA TYR A 302 -29.81 -10.83 -8.18
C TYR A 302 -28.57 -9.97 -8.36
N VAL A 303 -28.54 -9.18 -9.44
CA VAL A 303 -27.48 -8.21 -9.70
C VAL A 303 -27.77 -6.93 -8.92
N ILE A 304 -26.76 -6.43 -8.21
CA ILE A 304 -26.90 -5.27 -7.32
C ILE A 304 -26.06 -4.06 -7.75
N ASP A 305 -25.07 -4.26 -8.62
CA ASP A 305 -24.17 -3.21 -9.10
C ASP A 305 -23.43 -3.65 -10.38
N VAL A 306 -23.24 -2.75 -11.34
CA VAL A 306 -22.45 -2.98 -12.57
C VAL A 306 -21.39 -1.89 -12.67
N ASN A 307 -20.12 -2.29 -12.69
CA ASN A 307 -18.97 -1.38 -12.53
C ASN A 307 -18.27 -1.03 -13.86
N GLY A 308 -18.60 -1.70 -14.97
CA GLY A 308 -17.81 -1.61 -16.19
C GLY A 308 -16.43 -2.25 -16.03
N TRP A 309 -15.37 -1.59 -16.49
CA TRP A 309 -14.02 -2.17 -16.54
C TRP A 309 -13.50 -2.59 -15.15
N SER A 310 -13.26 -3.89 -14.96
CA SER A 310 -12.76 -4.44 -13.71
C SER A 310 -11.92 -5.70 -13.93
N PHE A 311 -10.87 -5.84 -13.15
CA PHE A 311 -9.97 -6.99 -13.21
C PHE A 311 -9.98 -7.82 -11.93
N VAL A 312 -9.81 -9.12 -12.12
CA VAL A 312 -9.43 -10.04 -11.04
C VAL A 312 -8.00 -9.72 -10.59
N LYS A 313 -7.73 -9.90 -9.29
CA LYS A 313 -6.43 -9.58 -8.70
C LYS A 313 -5.73 -10.85 -8.23
N GLY A 314 -4.51 -11.06 -8.72
CA GLY A 314 -3.61 -12.12 -8.24
C GLY A 314 -3.97 -13.52 -8.72
N ASN A 315 -4.63 -13.64 -9.87
CA ASN A 315 -5.03 -14.92 -10.45
C ASN A 315 -4.40 -15.08 -11.84
N ASP A 316 -3.35 -15.90 -11.95
CA ASP A 316 -2.63 -16.10 -13.21
C ASP A 316 -3.48 -16.80 -14.27
N PHE A 317 -4.33 -17.76 -13.90
CA PHE A 317 -5.25 -18.41 -14.83
C PHE A 317 -6.20 -17.40 -15.49
N TYR A 318 -6.74 -16.45 -14.71
CA TYR A 318 -7.54 -15.36 -15.25
C TYR A 318 -6.72 -14.48 -16.19
N TYR A 319 -5.48 -14.13 -15.85
CA TYR A 319 -4.63 -13.31 -16.72
C TYR A 319 -4.29 -14.01 -18.04
N ASP A 320 -4.00 -15.31 -18.00
CA ASP A 320 -3.75 -16.13 -19.20
C ASP A 320 -5.00 -16.14 -20.09
N LYS A 321 -6.18 -16.43 -19.52
CA LYS A 321 -7.44 -16.45 -20.25
C LYS A 321 -7.82 -15.09 -20.81
N CYS A 322 -7.60 -14.02 -20.04
CA CYS A 322 -7.84 -12.65 -20.49
C CYS A 322 -6.99 -12.31 -21.71
N ALA A 323 -5.68 -12.55 -21.65
CA ALA A 323 -4.78 -12.29 -22.76
C ALA A 323 -5.12 -13.15 -23.99
N GLU A 324 -5.45 -14.43 -23.81
CA GLU A 324 -5.85 -15.33 -24.89
C GLU A 324 -7.11 -14.83 -25.62
N ILE A 325 -8.17 -14.51 -24.87
CA ILE A 325 -9.45 -14.07 -25.44
C ILE A 325 -9.33 -12.69 -26.07
N LEU A 326 -8.62 -11.77 -25.41
CA LEU A 326 -8.37 -10.43 -25.93
C LEU A 326 -7.53 -10.50 -27.22
N SER A 327 -6.51 -11.36 -27.27
CA SER A 327 -5.73 -11.58 -28.48
C SER A 327 -6.61 -12.06 -29.64
N ARG A 328 -7.48 -13.03 -29.39
CA ARG A 328 -8.46 -13.52 -30.39
C ARG A 328 -9.43 -12.42 -30.82
N PHE A 329 -9.95 -11.62 -29.88
CA PHE A 329 -10.81 -10.48 -30.18
C PHE A 329 -10.12 -9.48 -31.10
N CYS A 330 -8.89 -9.06 -30.79
CA CYS A 330 -8.12 -8.14 -31.61
C CYS A 330 -7.93 -8.70 -33.03
N LYS A 331 -7.48 -9.95 -33.17
CA LYS A 331 -7.23 -10.57 -34.47
C LYS A 331 -8.48 -10.68 -35.35
N ASN A 332 -9.64 -10.95 -34.74
CA ASN A 332 -10.89 -11.11 -35.47
C ASN A 332 -11.52 -9.79 -35.92
N ASN A 333 -11.21 -8.68 -35.24
CA ASN A 333 -11.88 -7.40 -35.48
C ASN A 333 -10.98 -6.37 -36.18
N VAL A 334 -9.66 -6.53 -36.15
CA VAL A 334 -8.74 -5.64 -36.88
C VAL A 334 -8.87 -5.89 -38.38
N VAL A 335 -9.38 -4.89 -39.10
CA VAL A 335 -9.40 -4.90 -40.56
C VAL A 335 -8.01 -4.49 -41.07
N ARG A 336 -7.25 -5.44 -41.62
CA ARG A 336 -5.97 -5.12 -42.27
C ARG A 336 -6.24 -4.29 -43.53
N ARG A 337 -5.82 -3.03 -43.53
CA ARG A 337 -5.83 -2.23 -44.76
C ARG A 337 -4.76 -2.78 -45.72
N PRO A 338 -5.07 -2.94 -47.03
CA PRO A 338 -4.04 -3.32 -47.99
C PRO A 338 -2.95 -2.24 -48.05
N ILE A 339 -1.70 -2.68 -48.13
CA ILE A 339 -0.52 -1.82 -48.30
C ILE A 339 -0.74 -1.02 -49.58
N GLY A 340 -0.87 0.30 -49.48
CA GLY A 340 -0.88 1.16 -50.66
C GLY A 340 0.46 1.04 -51.37
N ASP A 341 0.42 0.84 -52.70
CA ASP A 341 1.61 0.74 -53.54
C ASP A 341 2.57 1.90 -53.26
N SER A 342 3.79 1.53 -52.88
CA SER A 342 4.86 2.43 -52.53
C SER A 342 5.49 3.00 -53.80
N ALA A 343 4.88 4.03 -54.38
CA ALA A 343 5.49 4.83 -55.44
C ALA A 343 6.08 6.12 -54.87
N SER A 344 7.20 6.03 -54.15
CA SER A 344 8.24 7.07 -54.10
C SER A 344 9.43 6.56 -53.29
N GLY A 345 10.53 6.27 -53.98
CA GLY A 345 11.79 5.89 -53.34
C GLY A 345 12.40 7.06 -52.58
N LEU A 346 12.69 6.84 -51.29
CA LEU A 346 13.78 7.42 -50.49
C LEU A 346 13.61 6.95 -49.02
N GLY A 347 14.53 6.10 -48.56
CA GLY A 347 14.70 5.71 -47.16
C GLY A 347 13.93 4.47 -46.71
N THR A 348 14.65 3.51 -46.13
CA THR A 348 14.23 2.18 -45.64
C THR A 348 13.35 2.18 -44.38
N CYS A 349 12.57 3.23 -44.12
CA CYS A 349 11.65 3.28 -42.98
C CYS A 349 10.20 3.30 -43.46
N SER A 350 9.38 2.40 -42.92
CA SER A 350 7.96 2.32 -43.25
C SER A 350 7.23 3.62 -42.86
N PRO A 351 6.16 4.03 -43.56
CA PRO A 351 5.38 5.22 -43.22
C PRO A 351 4.88 5.23 -41.75
N ARG A 352 4.64 4.06 -41.15
CA ARG A 352 4.19 3.89 -39.76
C ARG A 352 5.29 4.11 -38.72
N GLU A 353 6.57 3.97 -39.06
CA GLU A 353 7.68 4.25 -38.14
C GLU A 353 7.86 5.76 -37.88
N ARG A 354 7.41 6.62 -38.82
CA ARG A 354 7.46 8.08 -38.67
C ARG A 354 6.35 8.65 -37.76
N GLU A 355 5.32 7.86 -37.43
CA GLU A 355 4.10 8.33 -36.75
C GLU A 355 3.94 7.82 -35.32
N ARG A 356 5.00 7.32 -34.68
CA ARG A 356 5.00 7.03 -33.24
C ARG A 356 5.04 8.35 -32.45
N SER A 357 3.91 9.06 -32.34
CA SER A 357 3.73 10.20 -31.41
C SER A 357 3.60 9.73 -29.94
N ALA A 358 4.30 8.67 -29.58
CA ALA A 358 4.36 8.17 -28.21
C ALA A 358 5.65 8.67 -27.56
N TRP A 359 5.52 9.24 -26.37
CA TRP A 359 6.66 9.53 -25.51
C TRP A 359 7.37 8.21 -25.18
N ASN A 360 8.56 7.99 -25.75
CA ASN A 360 9.38 6.82 -25.41
C ASN A 360 10.17 7.11 -24.14
N LEU A 361 10.13 6.17 -23.18
CA LEU A 361 10.97 6.24 -21.99
C LEU A 361 12.43 6.07 -22.37
N LYS A 362 13.24 7.12 -22.23
CA LYS A 362 14.68 7.11 -22.57
C LYS A 362 15.56 6.65 -21.41
N ALA A 363 15.24 7.09 -20.20
CA ALA A 363 15.99 6.77 -19.00
C ALA A 363 15.08 6.81 -17.78
N SER A 364 15.41 6.01 -16.77
CA SER A 364 14.74 6.02 -15.46
C SER A 364 15.81 5.94 -14.38
N VAL A 365 15.83 6.94 -13.50
CA VAL A 365 16.63 6.90 -12.28
C VAL A 365 15.67 6.68 -11.12
N THR A 366 15.94 5.68 -10.29
CA THR A 366 15.06 5.33 -9.18
C THR A 366 15.88 5.09 -7.92
N VAL A 367 15.49 5.76 -6.83
CA VAL A 367 16.13 5.64 -5.52
C VAL A 367 15.24 4.77 -4.65
N PHE A 368 15.81 3.73 -4.05
CA PHE A 368 15.10 2.78 -3.21
C PHE A 368 15.57 2.87 -1.76
N ARG A 369 14.62 2.78 -0.83
CA ARG A 369 14.93 2.36 0.54
C ARG A 369 15.02 0.84 0.56
N HIS A 370 15.91 0.30 1.39
CA HIS A 370 16.01 -1.14 1.63
C HIS A 370 14.66 -1.75 2.11
N GLY A 371 14.50 -3.06 1.90
CA GLY A 371 13.31 -3.79 2.36
C GLY A 371 13.22 -3.91 3.89
N ASP A 372 12.21 -4.62 4.37
CA ASP A 372 11.97 -4.86 5.80
C ASP A 372 13.22 -5.40 6.56
N ARG A 373 13.27 -5.17 7.88
CA ARG A 373 14.39 -5.61 8.70
C ARG A 373 14.01 -5.86 10.14
N THR A 374 14.80 -6.66 10.84
CA THR A 374 14.62 -6.85 12.28
C THR A 374 14.94 -5.57 13.05
N PRO A 375 14.34 -5.34 14.23
CA PRO A 375 14.65 -4.19 15.07
C PRO A 375 16.14 -4.22 15.43
N LYS A 376 16.76 -3.04 15.36
CA LYS A 376 18.17 -2.89 15.70
C LYS A 376 18.28 -2.48 17.15
N GLN A 377 19.07 -3.23 17.90
CA GLN A 377 19.37 -2.92 19.29
C GLN A 377 20.81 -2.45 19.43
N LYS A 378 21.04 -1.65 20.47
CA LYS A 378 22.37 -1.14 20.80
C LYS A 378 22.53 -0.99 22.32
N LEU A 379 23.71 -1.34 22.81
CA LEU A 379 24.22 -0.90 24.11
C LEU A 379 25.29 0.16 23.86
N LYS A 380 25.23 1.26 24.58
CA LYS A 380 26.19 2.36 24.49
C LYS A 380 26.75 2.66 25.87
N ARG A 381 28.07 2.65 26.00
CA ARG A 381 28.82 3.02 27.21
C ARG A 381 29.95 3.97 26.86
N SER A 382 30.20 4.94 27.74
CA SER A 382 31.24 5.94 27.55
C SER A 382 32.23 5.84 28.70
N PHE A 383 33.51 5.79 28.36
CA PHE A 383 34.64 5.68 29.26
C PHE A 383 35.53 6.91 29.12
N LYS A 384 35.98 7.47 30.23
CA LYS A 384 36.88 8.63 30.24
C LYS A 384 38.30 8.19 30.60
N PRO A 385 39.35 8.77 30.01
CA PRO A 385 40.73 8.41 30.36
C PRO A 385 41.10 8.65 31.83
N CYS A 386 40.39 9.56 32.53
CA CYS A 386 40.55 9.74 33.97
C CYS A 386 40.10 8.53 34.80
N GLN A 387 39.34 7.59 34.22
CA GLN A 387 38.95 6.34 34.85
C GLN A 387 40.05 5.30 34.60
N THR A 388 40.97 5.16 35.55
CA THR A 388 42.13 4.27 35.42
C THR A 388 41.73 2.81 35.16
N TRP A 389 40.62 2.36 35.73
CA TRP A 389 40.06 1.02 35.48
C TRP A 389 39.59 0.80 34.03
N ALA A 390 39.32 1.86 33.27
CA ALA A 390 38.88 1.75 31.87
C ALA A 390 40.06 1.62 30.90
N ALA A 391 41.31 1.63 31.38
CA ALA A 391 42.51 1.54 30.56
C ALA A 391 42.51 0.33 29.60
N PRO A 392 42.10 -0.90 30.00
CA PRO A 392 42.05 -2.04 29.08
C PRO A 392 41.08 -1.82 27.90
N LEU A 393 39.93 -1.22 28.16
CA LEU A 393 38.94 -0.90 27.12
C LEU A 393 39.46 0.20 26.19
N ILE A 394 40.08 1.25 26.73
CA ILE A 394 40.68 2.35 25.94
C ILE A 394 41.82 1.83 25.06
N ALA A 395 42.60 0.85 25.55
CA ALA A 395 43.69 0.22 24.80
C ALA A 395 43.22 -0.45 23.49
N LEU A 396 41.94 -0.82 23.39
CA LEU A 396 41.35 -1.34 22.14
C LEU A 396 41.39 -0.33 20.98
N LEU A 397 41.57 0.97 21.27
CA LEU A 397 41.79 1.98 20.23
C LEU A 397 43.12 1.81 19.50
N GLN A 398 44.12 1.18 20.11
CA GLN A 398 45.45 0.98 19.52
C GLN A 398 46.08 2.27 18.95
N GLY A 399 45.75 3.43 19.54
CA GLY A 399 46.21 4.75 19.07
C GLY A 399 45.44 5.35 17.89
N HIS A 400 44.44 4.65 17.34
CA HIS A 400 43.60 5.19 16.27
C HIS A 400 42.76 6.39 16.77
N ARG A 401 42.73 7.45 15.95
CA ARG A 401 41.91 8.65 16.20
C ARG A 401 40.53 8.59 15.53
N GLU A 402 40.28 7.56 14.73
CA GLU A 402 39.03 7.32 14.04
C GLU A 402 38.24 6.16 14.67
N GLU A 403 36.98 6.00 14.25
CA GLU A 403 36.10 4.93 14.73
C GLU A 403 36.57 3.54 14.26
N ILE A 404 36.74 2.60 15.19
CA ILE A 404 37.03 1.21 14.88
C ILE A 404 35.73 0.40 14.90
N ILE A 405 35.49 -0.42 13.88
CA ILE A 405 34.31 -1.29 13.79
C ILE A 405 34.76 -2.75 13.76
N LEU A 406 34.60 -3.44 14.89
CA LEU A 406 34.81 -4.87 15.01
C LEU A 406 33.56 -5.63 14.54
N ARG A 407 33.73 -6.48 13.52
CA ARG A 407 32.70 -7.41 13.02
C ARG A 407 33.05 -8.87 13.31
N THR A 408 34.30 -9.11 13.66
CA THR A 408 34.91 -10.38 14.02
C THR A 408 35.76 -10.14 15.26
N GLN A 409 36.17 -11.21 15.97
CA GLN A 409 36.99 -11.11 17.18
C GLN A 409 36.35 -10.23 18.27
N LEU A 410 35.01 -10.32 18.41
CA LEU A 410 34.26 -9.53 19.39
C LEU A 410 34.67 -9.86 20.84
N GLU A 411 35.31 -11.01 21.06
CA GLU A 411 35.85 -11.45 22.33
C GLU A 411 36.95 -10.54 22.89
N LEU A 412 37.64 -9.77 22.05
CA LEU A 412 38.59 -8.77 22.54
C LEU A 412 37.92 -7.78 23.51
N VAL A 413 36.64 -7.50 23.29
CA VAL A 413 35.86 -6.58 24.13
C VAL A 413 35.47 -7.22 25.45
N SER A 414 35.09 -8.51 25.45
CA SER A 414 34.78 -9.24 26.68
C SER A 414 36.04 -9.45 27.52
N THR A 415 37.18 -9.79 26.90
CA THR A 415 38.49 -9.88 27.58
C THR A 415 38.90 -8.55 28.20
N ALA A 416 38.86 -7.45 27.44
CA ALA A 416 39.20 -6.12 27.96
C ALA A 416 38.26 -5.68 29.09
N ALA A 417 36.96 -6.02 29.01
CA ALA A 417 36.03 -5.74 30.10
C ALA A 417 36.32 -6.58 31.36
N SER A 418 36.73 -7.84 31.22
CA SER A 418 37.16 -8.69 32.34
C SER A 418 38.45 -8.18 33.00
N GLU A 419 39.41 -7.71 32.22
CA GLU A 419 40.62 -7.05 32.75
C GLU A 419 40.28 -5.77 33.50
N ALA A 420 39.39 -4.94 32.95
CA ALA A 420 38.90 -3.73 33.60
C ALA A 420 38.18 -4.03 34.94
N LEU A 421 37.46 -5.15 35.01
CA LEU A 421 36.73 -5.57 36.20
C LEU A 421 37.65 -5.92 37.38
N ALA A 422 38.88 -6.38 37.08
CA ALA A 422 39.89 -6.70 38.09
C ALA A 422 40.57 -5.45 38.70
N LEU A 423 40.31 -4.25 38.15
CA LEU A 423 40.94 -3.00 38.60
C LEU A 423 40.12 -2.29 39.69
N PRO A 424 40.78 -1.61 40.65
CA PRO A 424 40.09 -0.92 41.73
C PRO A 424 39.23 0.24 41.23
N GLY A 425 38.00 0.35 41.73
CA GLY A 425 37.05 1.40 41.35
C GLY A 425 36.28 1.14 40.05
N ALA A 426 36.39 -0.07 39.49
CA ALA A 426 35.65 -0.47 38.30
C ALA A 426 34.13 -0.42 38.50
N ASN A 427 33.41 -0.03 37.45
CA ASN A 427 31.96 -0.15 37.42
C ASN A 427 31.57 -1.61 37.13
N VAL A 428 31.35 -2.37 38.18
CA VAL A 428 31.06 -3.82 38.13
C VAL A 428 29.83 -4.10 37.26
N GLU A 429 28.73 -3.38 37.49
CA GLU A 429 27.45 -3.62 36.81
C GLU A 429 27.56 -3.42 35.28
N ASP A 430 28.17 -2.31 34.85
CA ASP A 430 28.34 -2.02 33.42
C ASP A 430 29.29 -3.01 32.73
N LEU A 431 30.37 -3.42 33.39
CA LEU A 431 31.35 -4.34 32.82
C LEU A 431 30.80 -5.77 32.72
N GLU A 432 30.09 -6.25 33.76
CA GLU A 432 29.39 -7.53 33.71
C GLU A 432 28.35 -7.56 32.61
N LEU A 433 27.58 -6.48 32.44
CA LEU A 433 26.62 -6.34 31.35
C LEU A 433 27.29 -6.44 29.97
N ILE A 434 28.44 -5.77 29.77
CA ILE A 434 29.21 -5.84 28.52
C ILE A 434 29.67 -7.28 28.24
N ILE A 435 30.26 -7.94 29.24
CA ILE A 435 30.75 -9.33 29.12
C ILE A 435 29.60 -10.28 28.77
N GLN A 436 28.49 -10.21 29.52
CA GLN A 436 27.32 -11.05 29.29
C GLN A 436 26.69 -10.80 27.92
N LEU A 437 26.67 -9.55 27.45
CA LEU A 437 26.10 -9.21 26.16
C LEU A 437 26.97 -9.74 25.02
N ILE A 438 28.29 -9.53 25.06
CA ILE A 438 29.20 -10.06 24.04
C ILE A 438 29.09 -11.59 23.99
N ASN A 439 29.17 -12.27 25.13
CA ASN A 439 29.10 -13.73 25.18
C ASN A 439 27.80 -14.29 24.60
N ARG A 440 26.66 -13.59 24.80
CA ARG A 440 25.35 -14.01 24.27
C ARG A 440 25.14 -13.64 22.80
N LYS A 441 25.75 -12.55 22.32
CA LYS A 441 25.42 -11.95 21.01
C LYS A 441 26.52 -12.06 19.97
N LYS A 442 27.75 -12.45 20.33
CA LYS A 442 28.90 -12.49 19.40
C LYS A 442 28.67 -13.36 18.16
N ASP A 443 27.91 -14.45 18.32
CA ASP A 443 27.62 -15.40 17.24
C ASP A 443 26.33 -15.05 16.49
N MET A 444 25.59 -14.02 16.93
CA MET A 444 24.40 -13.57 16.22
C MET A 444 24.77 -12.82 14.94
N PRO A 445 24.07 -13.08 13.82
CA PRO A 445 24.26 -12.35 12.58
C PRO A 445 24.10 -10.83 12.77
N GLY A 446 25.01 -10.09 12.16
CA GLY A 446 25.00 -8.62 12.17
C GLY A 446 25.58 -7.97 13.42
N THR A 447 25.93 -8.74 14.45
CA THR A 447 26.54 -8.19 15.66
C THR A 447 27.87 -7.50 15.32
N LYS A 448 28.01 -6.26 15.79
CA LYS A 448 29.23 -5.45 15.61
C LYS A 448 29.48 -4.58 16.82
N VAL A 449 30.75 -4.34 17.11
CA VAL A 449 31.18 -3.41 18.15
C VAL A 449 31.86 -2.21 17.51
N GLN A 450 31.42 -1.01 17.87
CA GLN A 450 32.02 0.24 17.43
C GLN A 450 32.72 0.89 18.61
N ILE A 451 33.99 1.22 18.43
CA ILE A 451 34.83 1.88 19.42
C ILE A 451 35.11 3.27 18.85
N LYS A 452 34.47 4.27 19.45
CA LYS A 452 34.48 5.64 18.93
C LYS A 452 35.23 6.57 19.87
N PRO A 453 36.43 7.06 19.51
CA PRO A 453 37.10 8.08 20.28
C PRO A 453 36.43 9.45 20.08
N SER A 454 36.54 10.32 21.08
CA SER A 454 36.19 11.74 20.99
C SER A 454 37.30 12.54 21.65
N PHE A 455 37.85 13.48 20.90
CA PHE A 455 38.98 14.31 21.34
C PHE A 455 38.50 15.72 21.70
N ASP A 456 39.17 16.33 22.67
CA ASP A 456 38.96 17.74 22.98
C ASP A 456 39.45 18.62 21.82
N LYS A 457 38.67 19.65 21.44
CA LYS A 457 39.00 20.50 20.29
C LYS A 457 40.19 21.42 20.56
N MET A 458 40.48 21.75 21.82
CA MET A 458 41.57 22.65 22.20
C MET A 458 42.85 21.87 22.53
N SER A 459 42.77 20.85 23.39
CA SER A 459 43.98 20.12 23.82
C SER A 459 44.39 19.01 22.84
N GLY A 460 43.44 18.50 22.05
CA GLY A 460 43.67 17.36 21.16
C GLY A 460 43.76 16.01 21.89
N ASP A 461 43.62 15.99 23.22
CA ASP A 461 43.64 14.77 24.02
C ASP A 461 42.34 13.99 23.91
N LEU A 462 42.41 12.68 24.20
CA LEU A 462 41.22 11.84 24.26
C LEU A 462 40.32 12.33 25.41
N ALA A 463 39.15 12.85 25.10
CA ALA A 463 38.18 13.30 26.10
C ALA A 463 37.32 12.13 26.60
N LYS A 464 36.92 11.24 25.69
CA LYS A 464 36.15 10.01 25.99
C LYS A 464 36.30 8.98 24.89
N MET A 465 36.18 7.71 25.25
CA MET A 465 35.98 6.60 24.33
C MET A 465 34.58 6.04 24.52
N GLN A 466 33.83 5.85 23.43
CA GLN A 466 32.49 5.33 23.47
C GLN A 466 32.43 3.94 22.82
N LEU A 467 32.06 2.94 23.61
CA LEU A 467 31.81 1.57 23.17
C LEU A 467 30.34 1.43 22.78
N ILE A 468 30.07 0.93 21.58
CA ILE A 468 28.72 0.68 21.07
C ILE A 468 28.61 -0.74 20.55
N ILE A 469 27.86 -1.58 21.25
CA ILE A 469 27.58 -2.96 20.82
C ILE A 469 26.23 -2.94 20.12
N LYS A 470 26.18 -3.33 18.84
CA LYS A 470 24.96 -3.30 18.01
C LYS A 470 24.64 -4.70 17.50
N TRP A 471 23.38 -5.11 17.56
CA TRP A 471 22.88 -6.38 17.02
C TRP A 471 21.46 -6.21 16.47
N GLY A 472 21.01 -7.17 15.66
CA GLY A 472 19.78 -7.03 14.88
C GLY A 472 19.91 -6.02 13.75
N GLY A 473 18.79 -5.55 13.19
CA GLY A 473 18.81 -4.78 11.95
C GLY A 473 18.96 -5.64 10.69
N GLU A 474 18.71 -6.94 10.82
CA GLU A 474 18.98 -7.95 9.81
C GLU A 474 17.92 -7.94 8.71
N PHE A 475 18.35 -8.25 7.49
CA PHE A 475 17.46 -8.42 6.34
C PHE A 475 16.47 -9.57 6.61
N SER A 476 15.17 -9.26 6.56
CA SER A 476 14.13 -10.21 6.94
C SER A 476 13.66 -11.09 5.77
N HIS A 477 12.88 -12.14 6.06
CA HIS A 477 12.21 -12.91 5.01
C HIS A 477 11.18 -12.08 4.22
N ALA A 478 10.50 -11.13 4.88
CA ALA A 478 9.58 -10.22 4.20
C ALA A 478 10.33 -9.29 3.24
N ALA A 479 11.52 -8.84 3.63
CA ALA A 479 12.39 -8.02 2.78
C ALA A 479 12.76 -8.71 1.47
N ARG A 480 13.06 -10.02 1.53
CA ARG A 480 13.29 -10.86 0.34
C ARG A 480 12.08 -10.85 -0.59
N HIS A 481 10.88 -11.02 -0.04
CA HIS A 481 9.65 -11.04 -0.82
C HIS A 481 9.35 -9.65 -1.40
N GLN A 482 9.55 -8.58 -0.62
CA GLN A 482 9.37 -7.20 -1.05
C GLN A 482 10.30 -6.83 -2.20
N ALA A 483 11.61 -7.10 -2.07
CA ALA A 483 12.60 -6.81 -3.10
C ALA A 483 12.29 -7.58 -4.40
N LYS A 484 11.97 -8.88 -4.28
CA LYS A 484 11.63 -9.72 -5.44
C LYS A 484 10.32 -9.30 -6.12
N ASP A 485 9.25 -9.09 -5.36
CA ASP A 485 7.96 -8.65 -5.90
C ASP A 485 8.11 -7.29 -6.58
N PHE A 486 8.80 -6.35 -5.93
CA PHE A 486 9.01 -5.02 -6.50
C PHE A 486 9.84 -5.08 -7.80
N GLY A 487 10.95 -5.85 -7.84
CA GLY A 487 11.74 -6.06 -9.05
C GLY A 487 10.94 -6.67 -10.20
N ASN A 488 10.17 -7.72 -9.92
CA ASN A 488 9.31 -8.35 -10.93
C ASN A 488 8.24 -7.40 -11.49
N ASN A 489 7.60 -6.60 -10.64
CA ASN A 489 6.56 -5.66 -11.09
C ASN A 489 7.17 -4.50 -11.88
N MET A 490 8.31 -3.96 -11.41
CA MET A 490 9.00 -2.90 -12.13
C MET A 490 9.53 -3.39 -13.48
N ARG A 491 10.00 -4.63 -13.59
CA ARG A 491 10.40 -5.26 -14.86
C ARG A 491 9.23 -5.32 -15.84
N LYS A 492 8.08 -5.83 -15.39
CA LYS A 492 6.86 -5.93 -16.20
C LYS A 492 6.41 -4.57 -16.72
N ASP A 493 6.52 -3.53 -15.91
CA ASP A 493 6.20 -2.16 -16.29
C ASP A 493 7.22 -1.61 -17.30
N MET A 494 8.51 -1.86 -17.06
CA MET A 494 9.60 -1.42 -17.93
C MET A 494 9.50 -2.04 -19.32
N ILE A 495 9.16 -3.34 -19.43
CA ILE A 495 8.93 -3.99 -20.74
C ILE A 495 7.85 -3.27 -21.55
N ILE A 496 6.76 -2.84 -20.89
CA ILE A 496 5.65 -2.17 -21.56
C ILE A 496 6.04 -0.75 -21.99
N MET A 497 6.83 -0.03 -21.20
CA MET A 497 7.25 1.33 -21.50
C MET A 497 8.40 1.38 -22.52
N ASN A 498 9.45 0.61 -22.30
CA ASN A 498 10.59 0.44 -23.18
C ASN A 498 11.44 -0.76 -22.73
N ALA A 499 11.32 -1.90 -23.42
CA ALA A 499 12.11 -3.09 -23.11
C ALA A 499 13.63 -2.87 -23.27
N ASP A 500 14.06 -1.98 -24.15
CA ASP A 500 15.48 -1.72 -24.40
C ASP A 500 16.15 -1.04 -23.20
N ALA A 501 15.38 -0.35 -22.35
CA ALA A 501 15.89 0.27 -21.11
C ALA A 501 16.44 -0.78 -20.11
N LEU A 502 16.06 -2.05 -20.24
CA LEU A 502 16.60 -3.13 -19.41
C LEU A 502 18.02 -3.55 -19.82
N SER A 503 18.42 -3.27 -21.06
CA SER A 503 19.74 -3.64 -21.59
C SER A 503 20.88 -2.81 -21.00
N ASN A 504 20.61 -1.56 -20.64
CA ASN A 504 21.58 -0.61 -20.09
C ASN A 504 21.16 -0.16 -18.68
N CYS A 505 21.23 -1.08 -17.73
CA CYS A 505 20.88 -0.82 -16.34
C CYS A 505 22.14 -0.84 -15.46
N THR A 506 22.31 0.18 -14.63
CA THR A 506 23.35 0.24 -13.59
C THR A 506 22.68 0.25 -12.22
N VAL A 507 23.18 -0.57 -11.29
CA VAL A 507 22.63 -0.65 -9.93
C VAL A 507 23.71 -0.25 -8.93
N TYR A 508 23.40 0.79 -8.17
CA TYR A 508 24.24 1.29 -7.07
C TYR A 508 23.67 0.84 -5.72
N THR A 509 24.54 0.54 -4.77
CA THR A 509 24.14 0.18 -3.40
C THR A 509 25.04 0.84 -2.35
N SER A 510 24.53 0.94 -1.13
CA SER A 510 25.32 1.28 0.05
C SER A 510 26.20 0.08 0.46
N SER A 511 27.13 0.30 1.40
CA SER A 511 27.95 -0.76 2.00
C SER A 511 27.25 -1.56 3.10
N GLU A 512 26.00 -1.22 3.43
CA GLU A 512 25.24 -1.91 4.47
C GLU A 512 24.64 -3.21 3.93
N ARG A 513 25.01 -4.35 4.53
CA ARG A 513 24.64 -5.71 4.07
C ARG A 513 23.16 -5.89 3.70
N ARG A 514 22.23 -5.34 4.49
CA ARG A 514 20.78 -5.45 4.22
C ARG A 514 20.33 -4.66 3.00
N VAL A 515 21.01 -3.56 2.70
CA VAL A 515 20.76 -2.73 1.52
C VAL A 515 21.30 -3.46 0.30
N THR A 516 22.54 -3.98 0.38
CA THR A 516 23.14 -4.83 -0.66
C THR A 516 22.26 -6.04 -0.98
N ALA A 517 21.82 -6.80 0.03
CA ALA A 517 20.94 -7.95 -0.17
C ALA A 517 19.59 -7.56 -0.81
N SER A 518 19.02 -6.41 -0.42
CA SER A 518 17.80 -5.90 -1.06
C SER A 518 18.04 -5.58 -2.54
N ALA A 519 19.15 -4.92 -2.85
CA ALA A 519 19.53 -4.52 -4.19
C ALA A 519 19.81 -5.73 -5.10
N GLU A 520 20.54 -6.73 -4.60
CA GLU A 520 20.83 -7.99 -5.32
C GLU A 520 19.54 -8.73 -5.70
N ILE A 521 18.65 -8.95 -4.72
CA ILE A 521 17.38 -9.65 -4.96
C ILE A 521 16.48 -8.87 -5.91
N PHE A 522 16.44 -7.54 -5.76
CA PHE A 522 15.71 -6.67 -6.68
C PHE A 522 16.29 -6.76 -8.09
N ALA A 523 17.60 -6.62 -8.26
CA ALA A 523 18.29 -6.62 -9.54
C ALA A 523 18.09 -7.95 -10.28
N ALA A 524 18.25 -9.08 -9.58
CA ALA A 524 18.01 -10.40 -10.15
C ALA A 524 16.56 -10.55 -10.67
N ALA A 525 15.58 -10.08 -9.91
CA ALA A 525 14.17 -10.09 -10.32
C ALA A 525 13.87 -9.08 -11.45
N PHE A 526 14.50 -7.92 -11.42
CA PHE A 526 14.28 -6.83 -12.38
C PHE A 526 14.88 -7.14 -13.76
N LEU A 527 16.02 -7.83 -13.78
CA LEU A 527 16.78 -8.14 -15.00
C LEU A 527 16.55 -9.56 -15.51
N ASP A 528 15.79 -10.38 -14.78
CA ASP A 528 15.53 -11.79 -15.14
C ASP A 528 16.79 -12.67 -15.12
N GLU A 529 17.79 -12.27 -14.33
CA GLU A 529 19.03 -13.03 -14.20
C GLU A 529 18.79 -14.20 -13.25
N SER A 530 18.44 -15.35 -13.83
CA SER A 530 18.15 -16.56 -13.07
C SER A 530 19.37 -17.18 -12.38
N SER A 531 20.60 -16.72 -12.64
CA SER A 531 21.81 -17.40 -12.15
C SER A 531 23.15 -16.65 -12.34
N GLY A 532 23.19 -15.31 -12.47
CA GLY A 532 24.45 -14.57 -12.64
C GLY A 532 24.50 -13.30 -11.80
N ASP A 533 25.61 -13.06 -11.10
CA ASP A 533 25.83 -11.82 -10.34
C ASP A 533 26.12 -10.68 -11.31
N LYS A 534 25.14 -9.78 -11.51
CA LYS A 534 25.46 -8.44 -12.00
C LYS A 534 26.28 -7.73 -10.94
N GLU A 535 27.45 -7.23 -11.33
CA GLU A 535 28.33 -6.50 -10.43
C GLU A 535 27.63 -5.24 -9.91
N MET A 536 27.33 -5.23 -8.61
CA MET A 536 26.73 -4.09 -7.92
C MET A 536 27.81 -3.06 -7.58
N ILE A 537 27.55 -1.78 -7.87
CA ILE A 537 28.52 -0.72 -7.60
C ILE A 537 28.26 -0.13 -6.21
N ILE A 538 29.17 -0.37 -5.27
CA ILE A 538 29.06 0.20 -3.91
C ILE A 538 29.51 1.67 -3.92
N ARG A 539 28.60 2.60 -3.64
CA ARG A 539 28.87 4.06 -3.59
C ARG A 539 28.66 4.61 -2.18
N LYS A 540 29.66 4.41 -1.31
CA LYS A 540 29.62 4.87 0.09
C LYS A 540 29.48 6.40 0.21
N ASP A 541 30.08 7.13 -0.73
CA ASP A 541 30.04 8.58 -0.80
C ASP A 541 28.64 9.14 -1.11
N LEU A 542 27.76 8.34 -1.71
CA LEU A 542 26.41 8.75 -2.09
C LEU A 542 25.29 8.07 -1.28
N LEU A 543 25.51 6.83 -0.84
CA LEU A 543 24.46 5.95 -0.33
C LEU A 543 24.67 5.45 1.11
N ASP A 544 25.83 5.72 1.73
CA ASP A 544 26.03 5.50 3.18
C ASP A 544 25.69 6.77 3.97
N ASP A 545 25.53 6.63 5.30
CA ASP A 545 25.22 7.75 6.19
C ASP A 545 26.27 8.88 6.10
N SER A 546 25.82 10.07 5.69
CA SER A 546 26.65 11.28 5.75
C SER A 546 26.62 11.90 7.15
N ASN A 547 27.78 12.29 7.66
CA ASN A 547 27.88 13.07 8.91
C ASN A 547 27.74 14.58 8.67
N ALA A 548 27.52 15.05 7.43
CA ALA A 548 27.52 16.47 7.08
C ALA A 548 26.47 17.29 7.87
N ALA A 549 25.29 16.72 8.11
CA ALA A 549 24.21 17.38 8.86
C ALA A 549 24.21 17.06 10.37
N LYS A 550 25.21 16.32 10.87
CA LYS A 550 25.18 15.74 12.22
C LYS A 550 25.01 16.80 13.31
N ASP A 551 25.78 17.88 13.24
CA ASP A 551 25.78 18.91 14.27
C ASP A 551 24.42 19.64 14.31
N VAL A 552 23.85 19.95 13.13
CA VAL A 552 22.52 20.57 13.01
C VAL A 552 21.44 19.63 13.54
N MET A 553 21.48 18.34 13.16
CA MET A 553 20.56 17.33 13.67
C MET A 553 20.68 17.13 15.19
N ASP A 554 21.88 17.15 15.75
CA ASP A 554 22.09 17.03 17.20
C ASP A 554 21.52 18.24 17.96
N VAL A 555 21.58 19.45 17.38
CA VAL A 555 20.90 20.64 17.92
C VAL A 555 19.38 20.49 17.84
N VAL A 556 18.84 20.07 16.71
CA VAL A 556 17.41 19.82 16.51
C VAL A 556 16.90 18.78 17.50
N LYS A 557 17.62 17.68 17.69
CA LYS A 557 17.25 16.61 18.65
C LYS A 557 17.22 17.12 20.08
N LYS A 558 18.14 18.02 20.46
CA LYS A 558 18.11 18.65 21.78
C LYS A 558 16.90 19.56 21.96
N LYS A 559 16.58 20.40 20.96
CA LYS A 559 15.37 21.24 20.97
C LYS A 559 14.11 20.39 21.07
N LEU A 560 14.00 19.33 20.27
CA LEU A 560 12.87 18.41 20.26
C LEU A 560 12.71 17.70 21.61
N LYS A 561 13.82 17.23 22.19
CA LYS A 561 13.81 16.62 23.52
C LYS A 561 13.37 17.61 24.61
N ALA A 562 13.74 18.89 24.50
CA ALA A 562 13.28 19.92 25.41
C ALA A 562 11.77 20.18 25.26
N SER A 563 11.27 20.30 24.02
CA SER A 563 9.85 20.56 23.75
C SER A 563 8.92 19.42 24.19
N LEU A 564 9.44 18.19 24.26
CA LEU A 564 8.66 17.03 24.71
C LEU A 564 8.55 16.94 26.23
N ARG A 565 9.17 17.84 26.99
CA ARG A 565 9.07 17.80 28.45
C ARG A 565 7.76 18.45 28.92
N PRO A 566 7.16 17.95 30.03
CA PRO A 566 5.88 18.47 30.53
C PRO A 566 5.95 19.92 31.01
N ASP A 567 7.14 20.40 31.38
CA ASP A 567 7.43 21.77 31.83
C ASP A 567 7.83 22.72 30.69
N SER A 568 7.84 22.24 29.44
CA SER A 568 8.17 23.08 28.29
C SER A 568 7.09 24.12 28.01
N PRO A 569 7.44 25.33 27.53
CA PRO A 569 6.45 26.30 27.03
C PRO A 569 5.52 25.73 25.94
N GLU A 570 6.00 24.73 25.20
CA GLU A 570 5.30 24.05 24.11
C GLU A 570 4.56 22.77 24.56
N ALA A 571 4.47 22.49 25.87
CA ALA A 571 3.90 21.24 26.38
C ALA A 571 2.44 21.00 25.96
N ASP A 572 1.69 22.08 25.72
CA ASP A 572 0.30 22.06 25.25
C ASP A 572 0.16 22.31 23.73
N SER A 573 1.28 22.47 23.01
CA SER A 573 1.26 22.70 21.57
C SER A 573 0.96 21.41 20.82
N VAL A 574 -0.01 21.46 19.91
CA VAL A 574 -0.34 20.38 18.97
C VAL A 574 -0.27 20.87 17.52
N PRO A 575 0.17 20.03 16.57
CA PRO A 575 -0.01 20.30 15.14
C PRO A 575 -1.49 20.37 14.73
N ASP A 576 -1.78 21.05 13.61
CA ASP A 576 -3.14 21.15 13.07
C ASP A 576 -3.76 19.79 12.69
N ASP A 577 -2.93 18.80 12.35
CA ASP A 577 -3.34 17.45 11.98
C ASP A 577 -3.35 16.46 13.16
N TRP A 578 -3.21 16.96 14.40
CA TRP A 578 -3.19 16.13 15.60
C TRP A 578 -4.60 15.60 15.96
N PRO A 579 -4.74 14.32 16.38
CA PRO A 579 -6.04 13.80 16.80
C PRO A 579 -6.59 14.53 18.03
N GLU A 580 -7.83 15.01 17.95
CA GLU A 580 -8.50 15.78 19.02
C GLU A 580 -8.64 14.98 20.34
N ASP A 581 -8.72 13.66 20.26
CA ASP A 581 -8.89 12.77 21.41
C ASP A 581 -7.58 12.34 22.08
N LEU A 582 -6.43 12.80 21.57
CA LEU A 582 -5.11 12.49 22.13
C LEU A 582 -4.52 13.69 22.87
N ALA A 583 -3.87 13.40 24.00
CA ALA A 583 -3.09 14.40 24.72
C ALA A 583 -1.98 15.01 23.84
N PRO A 584 -1.55 16.26 24.12
CA PRO A 584 -0.41 16.87 23.43
C PRO A 584 0.86 16.00 23.46
N PRO A 585 1.75 16.09 22.45
CA PRO A 585 2.92 15.23 22.32
C PRO A 585 3.79 15.09 23.58
N ALA A 586 4.00 16.19 24.32
CA ALA A 586 4.81 16.20 25.54
C ALA A 586 4.19 15.36 26.69
N LYS A 587 2.85 15.35 26.77
CA LYS A 587 2.09 14.60 27.76
C LYS A 587 1.83 13.15 27.31
N LEU A 588 1.67 12.94 26.00
CA LEU A 588 1.42 11.62 25.43
C LEU A 588 2.55 10.61 25.74
N ALA A 589 3.80 11.08 25.82
CA ALA A 589 4.94 10.26 26.21
C ALA A 589 4.76 9.60 27.60
N LEU A 590 4.17 10.33 28.56
CA LEU A 590 3.89 9.81 29.91
C LEU A 590 2.74 8.80 29.90
N GLU A 591 1.70 9.04 29.09
CA GLU A 591 0.62 8.07 28.92
C GLU A 591 1.11 6.76 28.30
N ILE A 592 2.01 6.85 27.32
CA ILE A 592 2.67 5.70 26.72
C ILE A 592 3.50 4.95 27.76
N ALA A 593 4.29 5.66 28.58
CA ALA A 593 5.07 5.04 29.64
C ALA A 593 4.19 4.31 30.67
N ALA A 594 3.05 4.90 31.05
CA ALA A 594 2.09 4.26 31.94
C ALA A 594 1.46 2.99 31.33
N LEU A 595 1.08 3.03 30.04
CA LEU A 595 0.58 1.85 29.33
C LEU A 595 1.64 0.75 29.22
N LEU A 596 2.88 1.12 28.91
CA LEU A 596 4.01 0.20 28.88
C LEU A 596 4.24 -0.47 30.24
N GLY A 597 4.10 0.27 31.34
CA GLY A 597 4.15 -0.28 32.71
C GLY A 597 3.08 -1.35 32.95
N LYS A 598 1.83 -1.10 32.54
CA LYS A 598 0.75 -2.10 32.63
C LYS A 598 1.04 -3.34 31.79
N LEU A 599 1.43 -3.14 30.53
CA LEU A 599 1.73 -4.21 29.59
C LEU A 599 2.93 -5.05 30.03
N ARG A 600 3.91 -4.45 30.72
CA ARG A 600 5.04 -5.17 31.33
C ARG A 600 4.57 -6.20 32.35
N GLU A 601 3.64 -5.83 33.23
CA GLU A 601 3.09 -6.74 34.24
C GLU A 601 2.27 -7.86 33.59
N VAL A 602 1.43 -7.52 32.61
CA VAL A 602 0.69 -8.52 31.80
C VAL A 602 1.64 -9.51 31.13
N MET A 603 2.69 -9.02 30.48
CA MET A 603 3.71 -9.87 29.86
C MET A 603 4.35 -10.80 30.90
N ARG A 604 4.83 -10.27 32.03
CA ARG A 604 5.49 -11.07 33.07
C ARG A 604 4.56 -12.15 33.62
N GLN A 605 3.30 -11.81 33.87
CA GLN A 605 2.28 -12.76 34.31
C GLN A 605 2.06 -13.84 33.26
N ASN A 606 1.87 -13.48 31.99
CA ASN A 606 1.62 -14.45 30.92
C ASN A 606 2.83 -15.37 30.67
N TYR A 607 4.06 -14.86 30.73
CA TYR A 607 5.27 -15.70 30.68
C TYR A 607 5.32 -16.70 31.85
N LYS A 608 4.93 -16.27 33.06
CA LYS A 608 4.88 -17.15 34.23
C LYS A 608 3.80 -18.21 34.09
N THR A 609 2.59 -17.82 33.68
CA THR A 609 1.43 -18.70 33.53
C THR A 609 1.64 -19.74 32.43
N LEU A 610 2.16 -19.32 31.27
CA LEU A 610 2.42 -20.22 30.15
C LEU A 610 3.61 -21.14 30.43
N GLY A 611 4.62 -20.68 31.17
CA GLY A 611 5.80 -21.47 31.49
C GLY A 611 6.43 -22.06 30.23
N LYS A 612 6.57 -23.39 30.15
CA LYS A 612 7.10 -24.10 28.98
C LYS A 612 6.19 -24.05 27.74
N ALA A 613 4.91 -23.71 27.89
CA ALA A 613 3.99 -23.58 26.77
C ALA A 613 4.26 -22.31 25.94
N ILE A 614 5.06 -21.36 26.45
CA ILE A 614 5.40 -20.13 25.73
C ILE A 614 6.08 -20.42 24.38
N ASP A 615 6.91 -21.45 24.32
CA ASP A 615 7.62 -21.84 23.10
C ASP A 615 6.68 -22.44 22.04
N ARG A 616 5.44 -22.79 22.41
CA ARG A 616 4.42 -23.34 21.50
C ARG A 616 3.47 -22.28 20.96
N VAL A 617 3.49 -21.05 21.50
CA VAL A 617 2.62 -19.95 21.05
C VAL A 617 2.89 -19.61 19.59
N GLN A 618 4.15 -19.63 19.18
CA GLN A 618 4.57 -19.38 17.80
C GLN A 618 5.72 -20.31 17.43
N SER A 619 5.53 -21.10 16.37
CA SER A 619 6.51 -22.07 15.88
C SER A 619 7.49 -21.47 14.88
N ARG A 620 7.05 -20.49 14.09
CA ARG A 620 7.86 -19.82 13.07
C ARG A 620 8.19 -18.41 13.49
N TRP A 621 9.48 -18.12 13.62
CA TRP A 621 9.99 -16.80 13.98
C TRP A 621 10.66 -16.14 12.79
N CYS A 622 10.61 -14.81 12.74
CA CYS A 622 11.33 -14.06 11.71
C CYS A 622 12.83 -14.06 12.03
N THR A 623 13.65 -14.56 11.10
CA THR A 623 15.11 -14.68 11.24
C THR A 623 15.52 -15.58 12.42
N HIS A 624 16.11 -15.02 13.49
CA HIS A 624 16.64 -15.72 14.66
C HIS A 624 15.94 -15.31 15.95
N GLU A 625 14.73 -14.76 15.86
CA GLU A 625 13.94 -14.34 17.02
C GLU A 625 13.42 -15.56 17.81
N THR A 626 13.24 -15.40 19.12
CA THR A 626 12.70 -16.44 20.01
C THR A 626 11.83 -15.80 21.10
N PRO A 627 11.01 -16.59 21.84
CA PRO A 627 10.29 -16.07 23.01
C PRO A 627 11.18 -15.35 24.01
N GLN A 628 12.41 -15.82 24.20
CA GLN A 628 13.35 -15.25 25.17
C GLN A 628 13.97 -13.95 24.64
N LEU A 629 14.32 -13.89 23.35
CA LEU A 629 14.84 -12.68 22.73
C LEU A 629 13.75 -11.59 22.59
N PHE A 630 12.50 -11.97 22.31
CA PHE A 630 11.34 -11.09 22.39
C PHE A 630 11.23 -10.47 23.78
N ARG A 631 11.26 -11.29 24.84
CA ARG A 631 11.18 -10.81 26.22
C ARG A 631 12.32 -9.86 26.55
N GLU A 632 13.55 -10.21 26.16
CA GLU A 632 14.74 -9.38 26.38
C GLU A 632 14.58 -7.99 25.75
N ARG A 633 14.08 -7.92 24.52
CA ARG A 633 13.78 -6.65 23.83
C ARG A 633 12.77 -5.80 24.56
N TRP A 634 11.64 -6.41 24.93
CA TRP A 634 10.55 -5.69 25.57
C TRP A 634 10.92 -5.24 26.99
N GLU A 635 11.61 -6.06 27.78
CA GLU A 635 12.12 -5.65 29.09
C GLU A 635 13.11 -4.48 28.98
N LYS A 636 14.00 -4.50 27.98
CA LYS A 636 14.89 -3.37 27.72
C LYS A 636 14.11 -2.11 27.37
N LEU A 637 13.13 -2.22 26.47
CA LEU A 637 12.28 -1.11 26.05
C LEU A 637 11.49 -0.52 27.24
N PHE A 638 10.96 -1.37 28.12
CA PHE A 638 10.27 -0.93 29.33
C PHE A 638 11.20 -0.13 30.25
N ASN A 639 12.39 -0.64 30.54
CA ASN A 639 13.38 0.08 31.35
C ASN A 639 13.78 1.42 30.71
N ASP A 640 13.98 1.42 29.40
CA ASP A 640 14.39 2.60 28.64
C ASP A 640 13.34 3.73 28.69
N PHE A 641 12.05 3.38 28.68
CA PHE A 641 10.94 4.35 28.83
C PHE A 641 10.71 4.77 30.28
N GLU A 642 11.00 3.89 31.24
CA GLU A 642 10.94 4.19 32.67
C GLU A 642 12.04 5.21 33.05
N GLU A 643 13.22 5.12 32.43
CA GLU A 643 14.34 6.04 32.66
C GLU A 643 14.11 7.44 32.05
N ASP A 644 13.71 7.51 30.77
CA ASP A 644 13.52 8.79 30.07
C ASP A 644 12.42 8.69 28.99
N PRO A 645 11.14 8.85 29.36
CA PRO A 645 10.02 8.72 28.42
C PRO A 645 9.98 9.85 27.38
N HIS A 646 10.68 10.96 27.62
CA HIS A 646 10.69 12.14 26.74
C HIS A 646 11.82 12.13 25.72
N ASP A 647 12.68 11.10 25.72
CA ASP A 647 13.74 10.99 24.71
C ASP A 647 13.14 10.61 23.34
N PRO A 648 13.32 11.45 22.30
CA PRO A 648 12.74 11.21 20.98
C PRO A 648 13.08 9.85 20.37
N SER A 649 14.27 9.32 20.68
CA SER A 649 14.71 8.03 20.14
C SER A 649 13.88 6.85 20.66
N ARG A 650 13.26 6.99 21.84
CA ARG A 650 12.42 5.95 22.45
C ARG A 650 11.12 5.75 21.69
N SER A 651 10.51 6.84 21.21
CA SER A 651 9.32 6.76 20.36
C SER A 651 9.61 6.00 19.07
N SER A 652 10.75 6.27 18.42
CA SER A 652 11.18 5.55 17.22
C SER A 652 11.45 4.07 17.50
N GLU A 653 12.13 3.75 18.60
CA GLU A 653 12.41 2.36 19.00
C GLU A 653 11.12 1.59 19.34
N LEU A 654 10.16 2.22 20.04
CA LEU A 654 8.85 1.63 20.37
C LEU A 654 8.03 1.34 19.10
N TYR A 655 7.92 2.31 18.20
CA TYR A 655 7.11 2.14 16.98
C TYR A 655 7.72 1.11 16.04
N ASP A 656 9.04 1.12 15.86
CA ASP A 656 9.76 0.06 15.15
C ASP A 656 9.46 -1.31 15.77
N MET A 657 9.39 -1.35 17.11
CA MET A 657 9.18 -2.61 17.80
C MET A 657 7.78 -3.17 17.63
N LEU A 658 6.77 -2.34 17.88
CA LEU A 658 5.37 -2.65 17.66
C LEU A 658 5.09 -3.04 16.21
N SER A 659 5.68 -2.32 15.25
CA SER A 659 5.50 -2.60 13.82
C SER A 659 6.09 -3.96 13.44
N HIS A 660 7.30 -4.27 13.92
CA HIS A 660 7.92 -5.57 13.66
C HIS A 660 7.13 -6.71 14.29
N ASP A 661 6.78 -6.61 15.58
CA ASP A 661 6.10 -7.69 16.27
C ASP A 661 4.64 -7.84 15.80
N GLY A 662 3.96 -6.75 15.43
CA GLY A 662 2.64 -6.80 14.80
C GLY A 662 2.65 -7.41 13.40
N LEU A 663 3.75 -7.31 12.66
CA LEU A 663 3.89 -7.90 11.32
C LEU A 663 4.37 -9.36 11.36
N HIS A 664 5.39 -9.65 12.18
CA HIS A 664 6.11 -10.92 12.16
C HIS A 664 5.77 -11.85 13.30
N ASN A 665 5.35 -11.31 14.44
CA ASN A 665 5.14 -12.04 15.68
C ASN A 665 3.72 -11.82 16.23
N ARG A 666 2.74 -11.58 15.35
CA ARG A 666 1.40 -11.12 15.71
C ARG A 666 0.72 -12.03 16.74
N GLN A 667 0.71 -13.33 16.46
CA GLN A 667 0.14 -14.33 17.37
C GLN A 667 0.81 -14.29 18.74
N PHE A 668 2.14 -14.09 18.77
CA PHE A 668 2.91 -14.05 19.99
C PHE A 668 2.66 -12.77 20.80
N ILE A 669 2.74 -11.59 20.17
CA ILE A 669 2.52 -10.30 20.84
C ILE A 669 1.08 -10.19 21.37
N GLU A 670 0.09 -10.65 20.61
CA GLU A 670 -1.31 -10.68 21.06
C GLU A 670 -1.48 -11.63 22.25
N THR A 671 -0.90 -12.84 22.20
CA THR A 671 -1.01 -13.79 23.32
C THR A 671 -0.33 -13.27 24.59
N VAL A 672 0.84 -12.66 24.45
CA VAL A 672 1.66 -12.21 25.59
C VAL A 672 1.09 -10.95 26.24
N PHE A 673 0.47 -10.05 25.47
CA PHE A 673 -0.13 -8.82 25.99
C PHE A 673 -1.66 -8.90 26.18
N ALA A 674 -2.29 -10.05 25.94
CA ALA A 674 -3.69 -10.26 26.29
C ALA A 674 -3.86 -10.23 27.81
N ASP A 675 -4.65 -9.28 28.29
CA ASP A 675 -4.94 -9.13 29.71
C ASP A 675 -5.63 -10.40 30.24
N PRO A 676 -5.03 -11.10 31.23
CA PRO A 676 -5.62 -12.31 31.80
C PRO A 676 -6.75 -12.02 32.79
N THR A 677 -6.93 -10.77 33.23
CA THR A 677 -7.97 -10.37 34.19
C THR A 677 -9.32 -10.09 33.53
N VAL A 678 -9.31 -9.82 32.22
CA VAL A 678 -10.51 -9.62 31.42
C VAL A 678 -11.08 -11.00 31.07
N MET A 679 -12.24 -11.32 31.63
CA MET A 679 -12.94 -12.62 31.46
C MET A 679 -13.74 -12.71 30.14
N ASP A 680 -13.68 -11.67 29.31
CA ASP A 680 -14.38 -11.64 28.03
C ASP A 680 -13.82 -12.68 27.06
N GLU A 681 -14.71 -13.34 26.31
CA GLU A 681 -14.32 -14.24 25.22
C GLU A 681 -13.78 -13.46 24.02
N ASP A 682 -14.11 -12.17 23.90
CA ASP A 682 -13.57 -11.31 22.86
C ASP A 682 -12.10 -10.95 23.11
N LEU A 683 -11.23 -11.42 22.21
CA LEU A 683 -9.81 -11.15 22.24
C LEU A 683 -9.52 -9.64 22.10
N ASP A 684 -10.34 -8.89 21.38
CA ASP A 684 -10.11 -7.45 21.18
C ASP A 684 -10.21 -6.67 22.50
N HIS A 685 -11.11 -7.07 23.39
CA HIS A 685 -11.21 -6.47 24.73
C HIS A 685 -9.98 -6.79 25.59
N ARG A 686 -9.47 -8.02 25.50
CA ARG A 686 -8.23 -8.42 26.20
C ARG A 686 -6.99 -7.71 25.65
N LEU A 687 -7.03 -7.22 24.41
CA LEU A 687 -5.96 -6.50 23.73
C LEU A 687 -6.11 -4.98 23.77
N MET A 688 -7.11 -4.44 24.46
CA MET A 688 -7.41 -3.00 24.47
C MET A 688 -6.18 -2.13 24.77
N HIS A 689 -5.38 -2.51 25.77
CA HIS A 689 -4.14 -1.78 26.13
C HIS A 689 -3.08 -1.84 25.02
N LEU A 690 -2.94 -2.96 24.32
CA LEU A 690 -2.00 -3.11 23.19
C LEU A 690 -2.44 -2.26 22.00
N HIS A 691 -3.74 -2.25 21.69
CA HIS A 691 -4.32 -1.43 20.63
C HIS A 691 -4.17 0.06 20.93
N GLU A 692 -4.40 0.48 22.18
CA GLU A 692 -4.20 1.85 22.63
C GLU A 692 -2.72 2.26 22.55
N LEU A 693 -1.80 1.40 22.99
CA LEU A 693 -0.36 1.62 22.88
C LEU A 693 0.05 1.82 21.41
N TYR A 694 -0.42 0.96 20.50
CA TYR A 694 -0.11 1.08 19.07
C TYR A 694 -0.57 2.42 18.50
N ARG A 695 -1.80 2.82 18.82
CA ARG A 695 -2.38 4.10 18.37
C ARG A 695 -1.56 5.30 18.86
N LYS A 696 -1.25 5.35 20.15
CA LYS A 696 -0.48 6.46 20.75
C LYS A 696 0.97 6.48 20.26
N ALA A 697 1.61 5.31 20.16
CA ALA A 697 2.97 5.19 19.65
C ALA A 697 3.08 5.65 18.19
N LEU A 698 2.12 5.30 17.34
CA LEU A 698 2.06 5.76 15.94
C LEU A 698 1.90 7.28 15.85
N ALA A 699 1.01 7.88 16.66
CA ALA A 699 0.81 9.33 16.69
C ALA A 699 2.09 10.06 17.11
N LEU A 700 2.72 9.63 18.21
CA LEU A 700 3.95 10.22 18.70
C LEU A 700 5.12 10.03 17.71
N PHE A 701 5.25 8.85 17.11
CA PHE A 701 6.28 8.58 16.10
C PHE A 701 6.11 9.46 14.87
N SER A 702 4.86 9.62 14.38
CA SER A 702 4.56 10.45 13.21
C SER A 702 4.85 11.94 13.48
N PHE A 703 4.77 12.38 14.73
CA PHE A 703 5.18 13.72 15.14
C PHE A 703 6.71 13.86 15.23
N ILE A 704 7.38 12.92 15.89
CA ILE A 704 8.81 12.99 16.22
C ILE A 704 9.70 12.72 15.00
N CYS A 705 9.43 11.65 14.24
CA CYS A 705 10.34 11.15 13.21
C CYS A 705 10.66 12.21 12.13
N PRO A 706 9.69 12.96 11.57
CA PRO A 706 9.99 14.03 10.62
C PRO A 706 10.73 15.22 11.26
N ARG A 707 10.53 15.45 12.57
CA ARG A 707 11.13 16.58 13.31
C ARG A 707 12.58 16.30 13.72
N GLU A 708 13.01 15.04 13.77
CA GLU A 708 14.43 14.71 13.95
C GLU A 708 15.32 15.24 12.81
N TYR A 709 14.73 15.50 11.64
CA TYR A 709 15.39 16.05 10.46
C TYR A 709 15.08 17.54 10.25
N GLY A 710 14.67 18.24 11.31
CA GLY A 710 14.38 19.68 11.31
C GLY A 710 12.99 19.97 11.87
N ILE A 711 12.89 20.95 12.79
CA ILE A 711 11.61 21.39 13.35
C ILE A 711 10.99 22.45 12.44
N THR A 712 11.80 23.41 11.99
CA THR A 712 11.37 24.46 11.05
C THR A 712 11.58 24.06 9.59
N PRO A 713 10.88 24.69 8.63
CA PRO A 713 11.14 24.48 7.21
C PRO A 713 12.60 24.73 6.80
N GLN A 714 13.24 25.76 7.38
CA GLN A 714 14.64 26.08 7.08
C GLN A 714 15.60 25.01 7.60
N GLU A 715 15.40 24.50 8.81
CA GLU A 715 16.22 23.41 9.36
C GLU A 715 16.07 22.14 8.50
N LYS A 716 14.84 21.84 8.04
CA LYS A 716 14.58 20.70 7.14
C LYS A 716 15.28 20.86 5.79
N GLU A 717 15.24 22.05 5.21
CA GLU A 717 15.92 22.36 3.97
C GLU A 717 17.44 22.22 4.11
N GLU A 718 18.02 22.81 5.16
CA GLU A 718 19.47 22.73 5.44
C GLU A 718 19.94 21.28 5.65
N ILE A 719 19.25 20.52 6.51
CA ILE A 719 19.56 19.11 6.75
C ILE A 719 19.40 18.29 5.46
N GLY A 720 18.32 18.51 4.71
CA GLY A 720 18.07 17.85 3.43
C GLY A 720 19.17 18.14 2.40
N PHE A 721 19.59 19.40 2.29
CA PHE A 721 20.68 19.83 1.42
C PHE A 721 22.00 19.15 1.81
N LEU A 722 22.40 19.23 3.08
CA LEU A 722 23.67 18.66 3.57
C LEU A 722 23.73 17.14 3.43
N THR A 723 22.60 16.44 3.55
CA THR A 723 22.54 14.98 3.44
C THR A 723 22.43 14.47 2.02
N SER A 724 21.70 15.16 1.15
CA SER A 724 21.27 14.62 -0.15
C SER A 724 21.93 15.27 -1.37
N MET A 725 22.62 16.41 -1.21
CA MET A 725 23.19 17.17 -2.34
C MET A 725 24.09 16.34 -3.27
N PRO A 726 25.05 15.53 -2.77
CA PRO A 726 25.92 14.74 -3.66
C PRO A 726 25.12 13.77 -4.54
N LEU A 727 24.13 13.10 -3.96
CA LEU A 727 23.25 12.17 -4.68
C LEU A 727 22.40 12.91 -5.71
N LEU A 728 21.79 14.04 -5.33
CA LEU A 728 20.97 14.85 -6.25
C LEU A 728 21.78 15.37 -7.44
N GLN A 729 23.01 15.85 -7.20
CA GLN A 729 23.90 16.30 -8.27
C GLN A 729 24.24 15.17 -9.24
N ASN A 730 24.54 13.98 -8.73
CA ASN A 730 24.81 12.81 -9.56
C ASN A 730 23.58 12.39 -10.38
N ILE A 731 22.38 12.33 -9.77
CA ILE A 731 21.13 12.04 -10.49
C ILE A 731 20.90 13.05 -11.63
N VAL A 732 21.10 14.35 -11.38
CA VAL A 732 20.93 15.39 -12.39
C VAL A 732 21.95 15.24 -13.53
N GLN A 733 23.21 14.90 -13.21
CA GLN A 733 24.24 14.64 -14.21
C GLN A 733 23.89 13.42 -15.07
N ASP A 734 23.46 12.32 -14.47
CA ASP A 734 23.07 11.09 -15.17
C ASP A 734 21.87 11.34 -16.11
N LEU A 735 20.88 12.12 -15.64
CA LEU A 735 19.73 12.51 -16.47
C LEU A 735 20.13 13.44 -17.63
N LYS A 736 21.07 14.39 -17.40
CA LYS A 736 21.61 15.24 -18.47
C LYS A 736 22.38 14.43 -19.50
N GLY A 737 23.25 13.52 -19.06
CA GLY A 737 23.98 12.62 -19.94
C GLY A 737 23.05 11.73 -20.77
N SER A 738 21.98 11.21 -20.14
CA SER A 738 20.95 10.43 -20.85
C SER A 738 20.19 11.24 -21.90
N LYS A 739 20.01 12.55 -21.67
CA LYS A 739 19.38 13.45 -22.64
C LYS A 739 20.27 13.70 -23.86
N GLU A 740 21.57 13.88 -23.64
CA GLU A 740 22.56 14.20 -24.68
C GLU A 740 22.92 12.99 -25.55
N ASN A 741 23.06 11.80 -24.94
CA ASN A 741 23.43 10.56 -25.64
C ASN A 741 22.32 9.95 -26.52
N ALA A 742 21.10 10.51 -26.52
CA ALA A 742 19.97 10.00 -27.30
C ALA A 742 20.04 10.33 -28.82
N THR A 743 21.21 10.75 -29.32
CA THR A 743 21.47 11.10 -30.73
C THR A 743 22.47 10.17 -31.44
N ALA A 744 22.97 9.13 -30.76
CA ALA A 744 23.90 8.14 -31.32
C ALA A 744 23.22 6.79 -31.59
#